data_AF-A0A7I0HXQ7-F1
#
_entry.id   AF-A0A7I0HXQ7-F1
#
_cell.length_a   1.000
_cell.length_b   1.000
_cell.length_c   1.000
_cell.angle_alpha   90.00
_cell.angle_beta   90.00
_cell.angle_gamma   90.00
#
_symmetry.space_group_name_H-M   'P 1'
#
loop_
_entity.id
_entity.type
_entity.pdbx_description
1 polymer ?
#
loop_
_entity_poly.entity_id
_entity_poly.type
_entity_poly.pdbx_seq_one_letter_code
_entity_poly.pdbx_strand_id
1 'polypeptide(L)'
;MSFLDRLRSLPIIDLVFFFCASFLVWNLHRYVEPVPKDIFYPSFLLQFAFGFFPQIYQRKWGRVWTSLSAITMVRLPFLSGLPMVGSYQLVGLFLGSILGIWLRETLLVLLGRNETALPKQSEQIITDWMIRNPTGKSNQPIWYSTYFGFLFFLLCLTILCFLQYQGVGLFTCLGIQEFLYYTNLSSREAMGLSCKILVPILLVSLYFFSEERSMPTPSKDSLSEQIRFGLFLGFGINILVMCIQSIWSLDFFATGTHLSVSAGRTTGLFQDSGSTSWILPVIGFLWISKLTHIWRKSKERFSLFLLIVSILIITWLGLKQGKAFWVIWGVFLSVGFVQLTTDLWIISSRNKILIRIGIYILLPVFGCLFLYGISLVKKEWYLVDLAKRVMLFLKSFPENPGAAFQHLDLVRYELIKVCNLGIIENPWMGNGIGTFPLHLLSPTHLSSNSIIPFVDFPPTFYHWILYELGIFGTVIFLFYIGIFLWERGLWKQTILLLVPFLFGVQIQNADGAFVCFYLVLLGEKGTGFSLSFDKYRKTIWFSTLLLILSIGFPLNYTLFDSQKFLDDGIGSEFRKDQLKEYQIAYTIPPKSPNYEYEFHGKVWEWKMSESQSLRNGRIFLETNSQSSLVEIYFYNNDRVRIKEELFVQSKNGFLWSGEAPKGASYIRIQSRSKLEFRVPKSQFDGIGRFQF
;
A
#
# COMPACT_ATOMS: atom_id res chain seq x y z
N MET A 1 -14.91 -32.17 28.53
CA MET A 1 -16.09 -31.95 27.67
C MET A 1 -16.13 -32.99 26.57
N SER A 2 -17.29 -33.23 25.93
CA SER A 2 -17.33 -34.04 24.70
C SER A 2 -16.65 -33.27 23.55
N PHE A 3 -16.16 -33.97 22.53
CA PHE A 3 -15.57 -33.33 21.34
C PHE A 3 -16.53 -32.32 20.68
N LEU A 4 -17.83 -32.62 20.71
CA LEU A 4 -18.89 -31.73 20.21
C LEU A 4 -19.02 -30.44 21.04
N ASP A 5 -18.81 -30.50 22.35
CA ASP A 5 -18.81 -29.31 23.20
C ASP A 5 -17.56 -28.44 22.97
N ARG A 6 -16.43 -29.05 22.62
CA ARG A 6 -15.21 -28.30 22.22
C ARG A 6 -15.43 -27.54 20.93
N LEU A 7 -16.11 -28.14 19.94
CA LEU A 7 -16.47 -27.44 18.70
C LEU A 7 -17.37 -26.23 18.95
N ARG A 8 -18.28 -26.31 19.93
CA ARG A 8 -19.12 -25.15 20.33
C ARG A 8 -18.32 -24.01 20.96
N SER A 9 -17.15 -24.30 21.54
CA SER A 9 -16.27 -23.30 22.15
C SER A 9 -15.32 -22.60 21.16
N LEU A 10 -15.34 -23.02 19.89
CA LEU A 10 -14.56 -22.34 18.84
C LEU A 10 -15.13 -20.93 18.57
N PRO A 11 -14.26 -19.94 18.34
CA PRO A 11 -14.68 -18.60 17.93
C PRO A 11 -15.08 -18.60 16.44
N ILE A 12 -16.17 -19.30 16.10
CA ILE A 12 -16.60 -19.54 14.71
C ILE A 12 -16.78 -18.22 13.94
N ILE A 13 -17.37 -17.20 14.57
CA ILE A 13 -17.58 -15.89 13.96
C ILE A 13 -16.24 -15.24 13.58
N ASP A 14 -15.26 -15.28 14.48
CA ASP A 14 -13.94 -14.72 14.20
C ASP A 14 -13.25 -15.51 13.08
N LEU A 15 -13.27 -16.85 13.15
CA LEU A 15 -12.69 -17.73 12.14
C LEU A 15 -13.27 -17.47 10.75
N VAL A 16 -14.59 -17.39 10.63
CA VAL A 16 -15.28 -17.10 9.37
C VAL A 16 -14.90 -15.70 8.88
N PHE A 17 -14.90 -14.69 9.74
CA PHE A 17 -14.53 -13.33 9.35
C PHE A 17 -13.10 -13.24 8.81
N PHE A 18 -12.11 -13.74 9.56
CA PHE A 18 -10.71 -13.65 9.16
C PHE A 18 -10.40 -14.53 7.94
N PHE A 19 -11.06 -15.68 7.81
CA PHE A 19 -10.94 -16.53 6.62
C PHE A 19 -11.56 -15.84 5.40
N CYS A 20 -12.80 -15.37 5.48
CA CYS A 20 -13.49 -14.71 4.37
C CYS A 20 -12.77 -13.42 3.94
N ALA A 21 -12.31 -12.60 4.89
CA ALA A 21 -11.57 -11.38 4.58
C ALA A 21 -10.22 -11.69 3.92
N SER A 22 -9.45 -12.64 4.48
CA SER A 22 -8.17 -13.08 3.88
C SER A 22 -8.36 -13.66 2.48
N PHE A 23 -9.41 -14.46 2.30
CA PHE A 23 -9.76 -15.06 1.01
C PHE A 23 -10.19 -14.01 -0.02
N LEU A 24 -11.00 -13.03 0.39
CA LEU A 24 -11.39 -11.92 -0.49
C LEU A 24 -10.18 -11.12 -0.95
N VAL A 25 -9.29 -10.73 -0.03
CA VAL A 25 -8.08 -9.96 -0.34
C VAL A 25 -7.13 -10.77 -1.24
N TRP A 26 -6.99 -12.07 -1.00
CA TRP A 26 -6.21 -12.96 -1.85
C TRP A 26 -6.75 -13.02 -3.29
N ASN A 27 -8.06 -13.24 -3.43
CA ASN A 27 -8.70 -13.31 -4.75
C ASN A 27 -8.61 -11.96 -5.47
N LEU A 28 -8.80 -10.86 -4.76
CA LEU A 28 -8.63 -9.52 -5.30
C LEU A 28 -7.22 -9.29 -5.84
N HIS A 29 -6.22 -9.64 -5.04
CA HIS A 29 -4.81 -9.55 -5.43
C HIS A 29 -4.51 -10.39 -6.68
N ARG A 30 -4.92 -11.67 -6.70
CA ARG A 30 -4.72 -12.58 -7.84
C ARG A 30 -5.53 -12.19 -9.07
N TYR A 31 -6.69 -11.57 -8.87
CA TYR A 31 -7.48 -10.97 -9.93
C TYR A 31 -6.69 -9.80 -10.50
N VAL A 32 -6.25 -8.82 -9.73
CA VAL A 32 -5.65 -7.63 -10.30
C VAL A 32 -4.23 -7.86 -10.84
N GLU A 33 -3.47 -8.80 -10.27
CA GLU A 33 -2.10 -9.15 -10.70
C GLU A 33 -1.99 -10.64 -11.05
N PRO A 34 -2.40 -11.05 -12.28
CA PRO A 34 -2.33 -12.43 -12.74
C PRO A 34 -0.92 -12.83 -13.16
N VAL A 35 -0.01 -12.81 -12.20
CA VAL A 35 1.37 -13.24 -12.40
C VAL A 35 1.42 -14.75 -12.69
N PRO A 36 2.26 -15.22 -13.64
CA PRO A 36 2.46 -16.64 -13.91
C PRO A 36 2.76 -17.42 -12.62
N LYS A 37 2.08 -18.57 -12.48
CA LYS A 37 2.12 -19.40 -11.26
C LYS A 37 3.56 -19.81 -10.90
N ASP A 38 4.36 -20.15 -11.89
CA ASP A 38 5.73 -20.66 -11.71
C ASP A 38 6.69 -19.60 -11.15
N ILE A 39 6.42 -18.33 -11.42
CA ILE A 39 7.22 -17.19 -10.95
C ILE A 39 6.73 -16.73 -9.57
N PHE A 40 5.42 -16.78 -9.34
CA PHE A 40 4.80 -16.24 -8.14
C PHE A 40 4.85 -17.20 -6.93
N TYR A 41 4.54 -18.48 -7.10
CA TYR A 41 4.39 -19.39 -5.97
C TYR A 41 5.67 -19.62 -5.14
N PRO A 42 6.88 -19.71 -5.72
CA PRO A 42 8.08 -19.92 -4.92
C PRO A 42 8.31 -18.81 -3.89
N SER A 43 8.20 -17.54 -4.30
CA SER A 43 8.35 -16.40 -3.41
C SER A 43 7.19 -16.28 -2.42
N PHE A 44 5.97 -16.50 -2.88
CA PHE A 44 4.78 -16.52 -2.04
C PHE A 44 4.85 -17.59 -0.93
N LEU A 45 5.17 -18.83 -1.28
CA LEU A 45 5.20 -19.97 -0.34
C LEU A 45 6.32 -19.81 0.69
N LEU A 46 7.46 -19.25 0.29
CA LEU A 46 8.54 -18.93 1.22
C LEU A 46 8.05 -17.88 2.24
N GLN A 47 7.50 -16.75 1.79
CA GLN A 47 6.92 -15.75 2.71
C GLN A 47 5.84 -16.36 3.61
N PHE A 48 4.96 -17.18 3.05
CA PHE A 48 3.91 -17.88 3.77
C PHE A 48 4.46 -18.76 4.88
N ALA A 49 5.48 -19.57 4.60
CA ALA A 49 6.11 -20.45 5.58
C ALA A 49 6.72 -19.66 6.76
N PHE A 50 7.37 -18.53 6.47
CA PHE A 50 7.95 -17.65 7.50
C PHE A 50 6.90 -16.93 8.36
N GLY A 51 5.68 -16.75 7.86
CA GLY A 51 4.54 -16.28 8.66
C GLY A 51 3.86 -17.41 9.45
N PHE A 52 3.62 -18.54 8.79
CA PHE A 52 2.76 -19.62 9.28
C PHE A 52 3.41 -20.48 10.37
N PHE A 53 4.59 -21.05 10.10
CA PHE A 53 5.20 -22.00 11.04
C PHE A 53 5.61 -21.36 12.37
N PRO A 54 6.23 -20.17 12.40
CA PRO A 54 6.55 -19.51 13.67
C PRO A 54 5.31 -19.21 14.50
N GLN A 55 4.20 -18.82 13.86
CA GLN A 55 2.94 -18.53 14.53
C GLN A 55 2.31 -19.78 15.15
N ILE A 56 2.40 -20.92 14.47
CA ILE A 56 1.93 -22.20 15.00
C ILE A 56 2.82 -22.68 16.14
N TYR A 57 4.13 -22.59 15.97
CA TYR A 57 5.10 -23.11 16.95
C TYR A 57 5.00 -22.39 18.30
N GLN A 58 5.11 -21.06 18.30
CA GLN A 58 5.03 -20.28 19.53
C GLN A 58 4.63 -18.84 19.22
N ARG A 59 3.58 -18.37 19.87
CA ARG A 59 3.05 -17.00 19.74
C ARG A 59 4.10 -15.89 19.77
N LYS A 60 4.98 -15.89 20.78
CA LYS A 60 6.03 -14.87 20.93
C LYS A 60 6.96 -14.84 19.72
N TRP A 61 7.44 -16.01 19.29
CA TRP A 61 8.31 -16.12 18.12
C TRP A 61 7.56 -15.84 16.82
N GLY A 62 6.28 -16.22 16.71
CA GLY A 62 5.40 -15.85 15.61
C GLY A 62 5.39 -14.34 15.36
N ARG A 63 5.19 -13.54 16.40
CA ARG A 63 5.22 -12.06 16.33
C ARG A 63 6.59 -11.51 15.95
N VAL A 64 7.65 -12.05 16.54
CA VAL A 64 9.04 -11.64 16.28
C VAL A 64 9.41 -11.94 14.82
N TRP A 65 9.11 -13.13 14.32
CA TRP A 65 9.42 -13.55 12.95
C TRP A 65 8.57 -12.81 11.92
N THR A 66 7.28 -12.59 12.19
CA THR A 66 6.41 -11.82 11.28
C THR A 66 6.92 -10.38 11.16
N SER A 67 7.26 -9.74 12.27
CA SER A 67 7.77 -8.35 12.27
C SER A 67 9.16 -8.20 11.67
N LEU A 68 10.06 -9.16 11.90
CA LEU A 68 11.36 -9.23 11.22
C LEU A 68 11.18 -9.37 9.71
N SER A 69 10.34 -10.32 9.29
CA SER A 69 10.13 -10.63 7.87
C SER A 69 9.42 -9.49 7.14
N ALA A 70 8.56 -8.74 7.82
CA ALA A 70 7.84 -7.60 7.24
C ALA A 70 8.78 -6.47 6.76
N ILE A 71 10.00 -6.39 7.27
CA ILE A 71 10.98 -5.37 6.85
C ILE A 71 12.19 -5.95 6.12
N THR A 72 12.27 -7.29 5.94
CA THR A 72 13.39 -7.94 5.25
C THR A 72 12.97 -8.71 3.99
N MET A 73 11.72 -9.18 3.91
CA MET A 73 11.24 -10.03 2.80
C MET A 73 10.49 -9.27 1.70
N VAL A 74 10.43 -7.94 1.77
CA VAL A 74 9.74 -7.09 0.78
C VAL A 74 10.25 -7.35 -0.64
N ARG A 75 11.57 -7.57 -0.77
CA ARG A 75 12.26 -7.80 -2.06
C ARG A 75 12.24 -9.24 -2.55
N LEU A 76 11.73 -10.17 -1.76
CA LEU A 76 11.74 -11.58 -2.12
C LEU A 76 11.00 -11.90 -3.43
N PRO A 77 9.86 -11.25 -3.76
CA PRO A 77 9.19 -11.40 -5.06
C PRO A 77 10.08 -10.99 -6.25
N PHE A 78 10.97 -10.00 -6.06
CA PHE A 78 11.88 -9.58 -7.13
C PHE A 78 12.90 -10.67 -7.47
N LEU A 79 13.42 -11.36 -6.45
CA LEU A 79 14.37 -12.46 -6.65
C LEU A 79 13.78 -13.60 -7.49
N SER A 80 12.45 -13.78 -7.46
CA SER A 80 11.75 -14.72 -8.34
C SER A 80 11.53 -14.21 -9.77
N GLY A 81 11.87 -12.96 -10.09
CA GLY A 81 11.69 -12.35 -11.41
C GLY A 81 10.44 -11.47 -11.54
N LEU A 82 9.75 -11.17 -10.45
CA LEU A 82 8.62 -10.25 -10.44
C LEU A 82 9.11 -8.80 -10.41
N PRO A 83 8.39 -7.84 -11.03
CA PRO A 83 8.72 -6.43 -10.83
C PRO A 83 8.68 -6.06 -9.33
N MET A 84 9.10 -4.85 -8.94
CA MET A 84 8.88 -4.36 -7.56
C MET A 84 7.63 -3.49 -7.39
N VAL A 85 6.96 -3.14 -8.49
CA VAL A 85 5.90 -2.11 -8.56
C VAL A 85 4.48 -2.71 -8.46
N GLY A 86 4.22 -3.65 -7.54
CA GLY A 86 2.91 -4.30 -7.42
C GLY A 86 2.53 -4.77 -6.02
N SER A 87 1.27 -5.17 -5.88
CA SER A 87 0.59 -5.52 -4.62
C SER A 87 1.01 -6.87 -4.01
N TYR A 88 1.85 -7.65 -4.69
CA TYR A 88 2.36 -8.97 -4.23
C TYR A 88 3.34 -8.90 -3.04
N GLN A 89 3.70 -7.71 -2.58
CA GLN A 89 4.67 -7.55 -1.49
C GLN A 89 4.08 -8.04 -0.16
N LEU A 90 4.77 -9.00 0.47
CA LEU A 90 4.43 -9.57 1.78
C LEU A 90 3.04 -10.23 1.88
N VAL A 91 2.33 -10.41 0.76
CA VAL A 91 0.99 -11.06 0.75
C VAL A 91 1.08 -12.45 1.36
N GLY A 92 2.10 -13.23 0.99
CA GLY A 92 2.34 -14.55 1.56
C GLY A 92 2.59 -14.50 3.06
N LEU A 93 3.39 -13.53 3.52
CA LEU A 93 3.75 -13.39 4.93
C LEU A 93 2.53 -13.13 5.82
N PHE A 94 1.68 -12.17 5.44
CA PHE A 94 0.51 -11.82 6.23
C PHE A 94 -0.59 -12.88 6.16
N LEU A 95 -0.83 -13.48 4.99
CA LEU A 95 -1.78 -14.60 4.90
C LEU A 95 -1.31 -15.81 5.71
N GLY A 96 -0.02 -16.13 5.64
CA GLY A 96 0.60 -17.19 6.44
C GLY A 96 0.49 -16.93 7.93
N SER A 97 0.77 -15.71 8.38
CA SER A 97 0.69 -15.37 9.80
C SER A 97 -0.75 -15.37 10.34
N ILE A 98 -1.71 -14.80 9.60
CA ILE A 98 -3.14 -14.80 9.97
C ILE A 98 -3.64 -16.25 10.08
N LEU A 99 -3.40 -17.08 9.06
CA LEU A 99 -3.81 -18.49 9.07
C LEU A 99 -3.10 -19.27 10.18
N GLY A 100 -1.81 -19.02 10.43
CA GLY A 100 -1.06 -19.65 11.51
C GLY A 100 -1.61 -19.33 12.90
N ILE A 101 -2.02 -18.07 13.14
CA ILE A 101 -2.68 -17.65 14.39
C ILE A 101 -3.99 -18.41 14.58
N TRP A 102 -4.88 -18.39 13.59
CA TRP A 102 -6.21 -18.98 13.74
C TRP A 102 -6.16 -20.50 13.77
N LEU A 103 -5.26 -21.14 13.02
CA LEU A 103 -5.03 -22.57 13.13
C LEU A 103 -4.54 -22.93 14.54
N ARG A 104 -3.59 -22.18 15.10
CA ARG A 104 -3.14 -22.38 16.48
C ARG A 104 -4.29 -22.27 17.48
N GLU A 105 -5.12 -21.22 17.39
CA GLU A 105 -6.26 -21.06 18.32
C GLU A 105 -7.27 -22.21 18.18
N THR A 106 -7.55 -22.68 16.96
CA THR A 106 -8.43 -23.86 16.75
C THR A 106 -7.84 -25.12 17.39
N LEU A 107 -6.55 -25.38 17.20
CA LEU A 107 -5.86 -26.53 17.78
C LEU A 107 -5.87 -26.47 19.31
N LEU A 108 -5.62 -25.31 19.92
CA LEU A 108 -5.66 -25.15 21.37
C LEU A 108 -7.03 -25.45 21.99
N VAL A 109 -8.10 -25.07 21.29
CA VAL A 109 -9.49 -25.37 21.69
C VAL A 109 -9.79 -26.87 21.56
N LEU A 110 -9.45 -27.47 20.41
CA LEU A 110 -9.67 -28.91 20.16
C LEU A 110 -8.89 -29.80 21.14
N LEU A 111 -7.67 -29.39 21.50
CA LEU A 111 -6.82 -30.06 22.48
C LEU A 111 -7.25 -29.82 23.95
N GLY A 112 -8.28 -29.01 24.20
CA GLY A 112 -8.88 -28.87 25.52
C GLY A 112 -8.02 -28.11 26.54
N ARG A 113 -7.20 -27.13 26.12
CA ARG A 113 -6.36 -26.30 27.01
C ARG A 113 -7.10 -25.69 28.20
N ASN A 114 -8.40 -25.42 28.05
CA ASN A 114 -9.24 -24.82 29.08
C ASN A 114 -9.89 -25.84 30.04
N GLU A 115 -9.68 -27.15 29.85
CA GLU A 115 -10.45 -28.21 30.53
C GLU A 115 -9.64 -29.09 31.50
N THR A 116 -8.30 -29.12 31.42
CA THR A 116 -7.49 -30.09 32.19
C THR A 116 -6.26 -29.47 32.84
N ALA A 117 -5.89 -29.96 34.03
CA ALA A 117 -4.50 -29.91 34.49
C ALA A 117 -3.61 -30.51 33.39
N LEU A 118 -2.45 -29.88 33.14
CA LEU A 118 -1.51 -30.25 32.07
C LEU A 118 -1.41 -31.78 31.90
N PRO A 119 -1.53 -32.33 30.67
CA PRO A 119 -1.54 -33.78 30.45
C PRO A 119 -0.34 -34.47 31.12
N LYS A 120 -0.55 -35.74 31.53
CA LYS A 120 0.48 -36.59 32.16
C LYS A 120 1.78 -36.56 31.34
N GLN A 121 2.92 -36.79 32.01
CA GLN A 121 4.29 -36.76 31.44
C GLN A 121 4.50 -37.54 30.12
N SER A 122 3.58 -38.42 29.72
CA SER A 122 3.61 -39.17 28.46
C SER A 122 3.46 -38.32 27.19
N GLU A 123 2.95 -37.09 27.26
CA GLU A 123 2.73 -36.20 26.09
C GLU A 123 3.50 -34.88 26.16
N GLN A 124 4.75 -34.92 26.65
CA GLN A 124 5.57 -33.73 26.94
C GLN A 124 5.62 -32.69 25.80
N ILE A 125 5.66 -33.13 24.53
CA ILE A 125 5.70 -32.23 23.36
C ILE A 125 4.42 -31.39 23.25
N ILE A 126 3.25 -32.02 23.39
CA ILE A 126 1.94 -31.35 23.30
C ILE A 126 1.76 -30.44 24.51
N THR A 127 2.14 -30.92 25.69
CA THR A 127 2.10 -30.14 26.94
C THR A 127 2.96 -28.88 26.83
N ASP A 128 4.20 -29.00 26.34
CA ASP A 128 5.13 -27.88 26.15
C ASP A 128 4.63 -26.90 25.08
N TRP A 129 4.08 -27.40 23.98
CA TRP A 129 3.49 -26.56 22.94
C TRP A 129 2.29 -25.76 23.46
N MET A 130 1.41 -26.41 24.22
CA MET A 130 0.28 -25.76 24.87
C MET A 130 0.74 -24.71 25.91
N ILE A 131 1.83 -24.97 26.66
CA ILE A 131 2.41 -23.98 27.59
C ILE A 131 2.92 -22.74 26.86
N ARG A 132 3.55 -22.92 25.71
CA ARG A 132 4.06 -21.82 24.87
C ARG A 132 2.95 -20.99 24.22
N ASN A 133 1.74 -21.54 24.13
CA ASN A 133 0.60 -20.97 23.42
C ASN A 133 -0.65 -20.88 24.32
N PRO A 134 -0.74 -19.85 25.19
CA PRO A 134 -1.94 -19.60 25.97
C PRO A 134 -3.13 -19.25 25.06
N THR A 135 -4.31 -19.80 25.39
CA THR A 135 -5.58 -19.52 24.68
C THR A 135 -5.99 -18.06 24.82
N GLY A 136 -6.33 -17.43 23.69
CA GLY A 136 -6.98 -16.12 23.69
C GLY A 136 -8.44 -16.23 24.13
N LYS A 137 -8.84 -15.55 25.19
CA LYS A 137 -10.27 -15.34 25.50
C LYS A 137 -10.65 -13.90 25.15
N SER A 138 -11.06 -13.69 23.89
CA SER A 138 -11.76 -12.47 23.51
C SER A 138 -13.25 -12.69 23.80
N ASN A 139 -13.73 -12.19 24.95
CA ASN A 139 -15.12 -12.36 25.38
C ASN A 139 -16.09 -11.40 24.65
N GLN A 140 -15.58 -10.44 23.87
CA GLN A 140 -16.39 -9.42 23.21
C GLN A 140 -16.65 -9.79 21.74
N PRO A 141 -17.89 -9.63 21.23
CA PRO A 141 -18.19 -9.81 19.82
C PRO A 141 -17.30 -8.98 18.89
N ILE A 142 -17.14 -9.43 17.65
CA ILE A 142 -16.17 -8.85 16.70
C ILE A 142 -16.46 -7.38 16.36
N TRP A 143 -17.74 -7.04 16.23
CA TRP A 143 -18.24 -5.70 15.86
C TRP A 143 -18.04 -4.62 16.93
N TYR A 144 -17.71 -4.99 18.17
CA TYR A 144 -17.30 -3.99 19.17
C TYR A 144 -15.86 -3.50 18.98
N SER A 145 -15.05 -4.19 18.16
CA SER A 145 -13.65 -3.83 17.92
C SER A 145 -13.53 -2.61 16.99
N THR A 146 -12.66 -1.66 17.34
CA THR A 146 -12.33 -0.51 16.46
C THR A 146 -11.63 -0.99 15.19
N TYR A 147 -10.83 -2.06 15.27
CA TYR A 147 -10.28 -2.75 14.10
C TYR A 147 -11.37 -3.25 13.16
N PHE A 148 -12.49 -3.74 13.69
CA PHE A 148 -13.58 -4.20 12.84
C PHE A 148 -14.19 -3.03 12.06
N GLY A 149 -14.51 -1.91 12.70
CA GLY A 149 -15.04 -0.72 12.01
C GLY A 149 -14.08 -0.18 10.94
N PHE A 150 -12.79 -0.10 11.24
CA PHE A 150 -11.76 0.35 10.29
C PHE A 150 -11.57 -0.64 9.12
N LEU A 151 -11.47 -1.95 9.40
CA LEU A 151 -11.39 -2.97 8.35
C LEU A 151 -12.64 -3.02 7.49
N PHE A 152 -13.81 -2.89 8.11
CA PHE A 152 -15.07 -2.91 7.40
C PHE A 152 -15.21 -1.69 6.49
N PHE A 153 -14.76 -0.52 6.95
CA PHE A 153 -14.62 0.69 6.12
C PHE A 153 -13.71 0.44 4.90
N LEU A 154 -12.51 -0.13 5.11
CA LEU A 154 -11.59 -0.45 4.02
C LEU A 154 -12.15 -1.51 3.06
N LEU A 155 -12.83 -2.54 3.56
CA LEU A 155 -13.47 -3.57 2.74
C LEU A 155 -14.60 -2.97 1.90
N CYS A 156 -15.43 -2.10 2.49
CA CYS A 156 -16.45 -1.37 1.75
C CYS A 156 -15.80 -0.56 0.63
N LEU A 157 -14.81 0.30 0.94
CA LEU A 157 -14.06 1.06 -0.07
C LEU A 157 -13.48 0.18 -1.19
N THR A 158 -12.94 -0.99 -0.83
CA THR A 158 -12.38 -1.94 -1.80
C THR A 158 -13.45 -2.50 -2.74
N ILE A 159 -14.62 -2.85 -2.20
CA ILE A 159 -15.78 -3.25 -3.00
C ILE A 159 -16.19 -2.10 -3.91
N LEU A 160 -16.20 -0.86 -3.43
CA LEU A 160 -16.57 0.28 -4.28
C LEU A 160 -15.60 0.51 -5.41
N CYS A 161 -14.30 0.48 -5.15
CA CYS A 161 -13.30 0.56 -6.21
C CYS A 161 -13.50 -0.58 -7.23
N PHE A 162 -13.78 -1.81 -6.75
CA PHE A 162 -14.10 -2.92 -7.65
C PHE A 162 -15.32 -2.63 -8.53
N LEU A 163 -16.42 -2.15 -7.94
CA LEU A 163 -17.64 -1.79 -8.66
C LEU A 163 -17.40 -0.63 -9.64
N GLN A 164 -16.60 0.37 -9.26
CA GLN A 164 -16.23 1.54 -10.05
C GLN A 164 -15.42 1.14 -11.30
N TYR A 165 -14.38 0.34 -11.12
CA TYR A 165 -13.51 -0.02 -12.24
C TYR A 165 -14.05 -1.15 -13.10
N GLN A 166 -14.86 -2.07 -12.56
CA GLN A 166 -15.35 -3.23 -13.33
C GLN A 166 -16.80 -3.06 -13.82
N GLY A 167 -17.55 -2.13 -13.23
CA GLY A 167 -18.98 -1.97 -13.47
C GLY A 167 -19.79 -3.17 -12.97
N VAL A 168 -20.95 -2.92 -12.36
CA VAL A 168 -21.96 -3.96 -12.15
C VAL A 168 -23.25 -3.49 -12.79
N GLY A 169 -23.42 -3.83 -14.07
CA GLY A 169 -24.72 -3.75 -14.70
C GLY A 169 -25.65 -4.72 -13.97
N LEU A 170 -26.51 -4.20 -13.10
CA LEU A 170 -27.56 -4.96 -12.40
C LEU A 170 -28.42 -5.83 -13.35
N PHE A 171 -28.36 -5.58 -14.67
CA PHE A 171 -29.15 -6.25 -15.71
C PHE A 171 -28.34 -6.99 -16.79
N THR A 172 -27.01 -7.04 -16.74
CA THR A 172 -26.21 -7.81 -17.70
C THR A 172 -25.42 -8.86 -16.94
N CYS A 173 -25.83 -10.14 -17.09
CA CYS A 173 -25.19 -11.38 -16.62
C CYS A 173 -24.00 -11.21 -15.66
N LEU A 174 -24.13 -11.72 -14.43
CA LEU A 174 -23.16 -11.88 -13.31
C LEU A 174 -21.69 -12.22 -13.69
N GLY A 175 -21.07 -11.41 -14.54
CA GLY A 175 -19.74 -11.56 -15.08
C GLY A 175 -19.00 -10.25 -14.93
N ILE A 176 -17.76 -10.32 -14.48
CA ILE A 176 -16.88 -9.16 -14.31
C ILE A 176 -16.50 -8.66 -15.70
N GLN A 177 -16.82 -7.41 -16.03
CA GLN A 177 -16.55 -6.82 -17.34
C GLN A 177 -15.28 -5.98 -17.30
N GLU A 178 -14.22 -6.46 -17.95
CA GLU A 178 -12.98 -5.70 -18.10
C GLU A 178 -13.03 -4.82 -19.35
N PHE A 179 -12.81 -3.51 -19.25
CA PHE A 179 -12.72 -2.58 -20.38
C PHE A 179 -11.39 -1.80 -20.39
N LEU A 180 -11.10 -1.08 -21.48
CA LEU A 180 -10.00 -0.10 -21.52
C LEU A 180 -10.43 1.18 -20.78
N TYR A 181 -9.69 1.55 -19.72
CA TYR A 181 -9.92 2.78 -18.95
C TYR A 181 -9.34 3.99 -19.68
N TYR A 182 -8.08 3.91 -20.13
CA TYR A 182 -7.44 4.81 -21.09
C TYR A 182 -6.90 4.03 -22.31
N THR A 183 -6.42 4.73 -23.33
CA THR A 183 -5.87 4.14 -24.56
C THR A 183 -4.73 3.13 -24.34
N ASN A 184 -4.04 3.20 -23.19
CA ASN A 184 -2.98 2.27 -22.81
C ASN A 184 -3.16 1.67 -21.40
N LEU A 185 -4.35 1.75 -20.81
CA LEU A 185 -4.56 1.33 -19.42
C LEU A 185 -5.92 0.65 -19.27
N SER A 186 -5.94 -0.63 -18.88
CA SER A 186 -7.18 -1.36 -18.62
C SER A 186 -7.83 -0.99 -17.29
N SER A 187 -9.13 -1.19 -17.18
CA SER A 187 -9.91 -1.15 -15.93
C SER A 187 -9.29 -2.02 -14.82
N ARG A 188 -8.77 -3.19 -15.18
CA ARG A 188 -8.06 -4.08 -14.26
C ARG A 188 -6.74 -3.49 -13.79
N GLU A 189 -5.95 -2.88 -14.67
CA GLU A 189 -4.71 -2.17 -14.31
C GLU A 189 -4.98 -0.89 -13.51
N ALA A 190 -6.08 -0.18 -13.81
CA ALA A 190 -6.55 0.96 -13.05
C ALA A 190 -6.90 0.56 -11.61
N MET A 191 -7.65 -0.53 -11.49
CA MET A 191 -7.93 -1.16 -10.21
C MET A 191 -6.64 -1.66 -9.53
N GLY A 192 -5.63 -2.07 -10.31
CA GLY A 192 -4.23 -2.26 -9.94
C GLY A 192 -3.67 -1.19 -9.03
N LEU A 193 -3.78 0.05 -9.47
CA LEU A 193 -3.23 1.19 -8.73
C LEU A 193 -3.92 1.37 -7.37
N SER A 194 -5.23 1.14 -7.32
CA SER A 194 -6.01 1.16 -6.07
C SER A 194 -5.66 -0.01 -5.14
N CYS A 195 -5.49 -1.21 -5.71
CA CYS A 195 -5.15 -2.41 -4.96
C CYS A 195 -3.72 -2.39 -4.40
N LYS A 196 -2.77 -1.72 -5.07
CA LYS A 196 -1.43 -1.47 -4.52
C LYS A 196 -1.48 -0.75 -3.18
N ILE A 197 -2.53 0.03 -2.92
CA ILE A 197 -2.73 0.77 -1.67
C ILE A 197 -3.56 -0.05 -0.69
N LEU A 198 -4.71 -0.55 -1.14
CA LEU A 198 -5.71 -1.19 -0.28
C LEU A 198 -5.25 -2.56 0.25
N VAL A 199 -4.63 -3.38 -0.60
CA VAL A 199 -4.24 -4.76 -0.23
C VAL A 199 -3.22 -4.76 0.91
N PRO A 200 -2.11 -3.99 0.86
CA PRO A 200 -1.15 -3.94 1.97
C PRO A 200 -1.78 -3.45 3.28
N ILE A 201 -2.59 -2.38 3.23
CA ILE A 201 -3.24 -1.82 4.43
C ILE A 201 -4.23 -2.83 5.03
N LEU A 202 -5.05 -3.50 4.20
CA LEU A 202 -5.99 -4.52 4.64
C LEU A 202 -5.28 -5.70 5.31
N LEU A 203 -4.24 -6.26 4.69
CA LEU A 203 -3.51 -7.41 5.23
C LEU A 203 -2.81 -7.08 6.54
N VAL A 204 -2.13 -5.93 6.62
CA VAL A 204 -1.47 -5.47 7.86
C VAL A 204 -2.50 -5.26 8.96
N SER A 205 -3.64 -4.63 8.65
CA SER A 205 -4.72 -4.40 9.60
C SER A 205 -5.37 -5.70 10.08
N LEU A 206 -5.60 -6.66 9.17
CA LEU A 206 -6.12 -7.99 9.49
C LEU A 206 -5.15 -8.77 10.39
N TYR A 207 -3.85 -8.71 10.10
CA TYR A 207 -2.82 -9.34 10.93
C TYR A 207 -2.84 -8.77 12.35
N PHE A 208 -2.75 -7.45 12.52
CA PHE A 208 -2.76 -6.86 13.85
C PHE A 208 -4.07 -7.11 14.58
N PHE A 209 -5.21 -7.10 13.88
CA PHE A 209 -6.50 -7.44 14.48
C PHE A 209 -6.53 -8.90 14.97
N SER A 210 -5.99 -9.83 14.20
CA SER A 210 -5.89 -11.24 14.58
C SER A 210 -5.00 -11.46 15.81
N GLU A 211 -3.89 -10.73 15.92
CA GLU A 211 -2.97 -10.78 17.06
C GLU A 211 -3.58 -10.27 18.35
N GLU A 212 -4.38 -9.20 18.26
CA GLU A 212 -5.09 -8.65 19.41
C GLU A 212 -6.26 -9.52 19.87
N ARG A 213 -7.01 -10.08 18.92
CA ARG A 213 -8.16 -10.95 19.20
C ARG A 213 -7.74 -12.24 19.88
N SER A 214 -6.64 -12.81 19.42
CA SER A 214 -6.13 -14.05 19.99
C SER A 214 -5.42 -13.82 21.34
N MET A 215 -5.24 -12.59 21.85
CA MET A 215 -4.37 -12.31 23.01
C MET A 215 -4.98 -12.78 24.35
N PRO A 216 -4.20 -13.40 25.27
CA PRO A 216 -4.71 -13.80 26.57
C PRO A 216 -4.93 -12.56 27.45
N THR A 217 -6.04 -12.52 28.18
CA THR A 217 -6.28 -11.50 29.22
C THR A 217 -6.21 -12.15 30.62
N PRO A 218 -5.42 -11.62 31.58
CA PRO A 218 -4.35 -10.62 31.45
C PRO A 218 -3.00 -11.25 31.05
N SER A 219 -2.36 -10.75 29.99
CA SER A 219 -1.01 -11.16 29.61
C SER A 219 0.05 -10.28 30.29
N LYS A 220 1.03 -10.89 30.96
CA LYS A 220 2.24 -10.21 31.44
C LYS A 220 3.13 -9.69 30.30
N ASP A 221 3.04 -10.32 29.12
CA ASP A 221 3.85 -9.99 27.95
C ASP A 221 3.12 -9.01 27.02
N SER A 222 3.77 -7.90 26.68
CA SER A 222 3.20 -6.90 25.78
C SER A 222 3.37 -7.30 24.30
N LEU A 223 2.29 -7.19 23.51
CA LEU A 223 2.31 -7.37 22.05
C LEU A 223 3.34 -6.43 21.39
N SER A 224 3.36 -5.17 21.86
CA SER A 224 4.23 -4.12 21.34
C SER A 224 5.71 -4.46 21.50
N GLU A 225 6.16 -4.99 22.65
CA GLU A 225 7.57 -5.34 22.85
C GLU A 225 8.03 -6.51 21.99
N GLN A 226 7.17 -7.51 21.77
CA GLN A 226 7.51 -8.66 20.94
C GLN A 226 7.67 -8.26 19.47
N ILE A 227 6.78 -7.40 18.96
CA ILE A 227 6.90 -6.82 17.61
C ILE A 227 8.13 -5.90 17.54
N ARG A 228 8.36 -5.07 18.56
CA ARG A 228 9.52 -4.17 18.64
C ARG A 228 10.84 -4.94 18.55
N PHE A 229 10.92 -6.08 19.22
CA PHE A 229 12.11 -6.92 19.17
C PHE A 229 12.38 -7.45 17.76
N GLY A 230 11.36 -7.97 17.07
CA GLY A 230 11.53 -8.42 15.68
C GLY A 230 11.85 -7.27 14.72
N LEU A 231 11.25 -6.09 14.91
CA LEU A 231 11.62 -4.88 14.17
C LEU A 231 13.09 -4.48 14.37
N PHE A 232 13.62 -4.56 15.60
CA PHE A 232 15.03 -4.26 15.86
C PHE A 232 15.98 -5.30 15.25
N LEU A 233 15.61 -6.57 15.25
CA LEU A 233 16.37 -7.61 14.56
C LEU A 233 16.41 -7.39 13.04
N GLY A 234 15.25 -7.15 12.42
CA GLY A 234 15.17 -6.85 10.99
C GLY A 234 15.84 -5.51 10.63
N PHE A 235 15.84 -4.53 11.53
CA PHE A 235 16.58 -3.28 11.38
C PHE A 235 18.10 -3.51 11.35
N GLY A 236 18.62 -4.37 12.22
CA GLY A 236 20.03 -4.78 12.20
C GLY A 236 20.44 -5.44 10.88
N ILE A 237 19.60 -6.35 10.36
CA ILE A 237 19.82 -6.98 9.03
C ILE A 237 19.81 -5.93 7.92
N ASN A 238 18.85 -5.00 7.94
CA ASN A 238 18.78 -3.92 6.96
C ASN A 238 20.02 -3.02 7.01
N ILE A 239 20.47 -2.60 8.19
CA ILE A 239 21.72 -1.82 8.34
C ILE A 239 22.88 -2.57 7.71
N LEU A 240 23.01 -3.87 7.98
CA LEU A 240 24.09 -4.68 7.41
C LEU A 240 24.03 -4.68 5.87
N VAL A 241 22.87 -4.93 5.28
CA VAL A 241 22.69 -4.91 3.82
C VAL A 241 22.98 -3.52 3.24
N MET A 242 22.52 -2.46 3.89
CA MET A 242 22.78 -1.07 3.46
C MET A 242 24.27 -0.71 3.55
N CYS A 243 24.99 -1.20 4.55
CA CYS A 243 26.44 -1.05 4.64
C CYS A 243 27.14 -1.75 3.47
N ILE A 244 26.72 -2.98 3.12
CA ILE A 244 27.24 -3.69 1.94
C ILE A 244 26.94 -2.90 0.67
N GLN A 245 25.71 -2.40 0.51
CA GLN A 245 25.32 -1.59 -0.64
C GLN A 245 26.16 -0.31 -0.76
N SER A 246 26.47 0.32 0.37
CA SER A 246 27.23 1.58 0.39
C SER A 246 28.73 1.39 0.15
N ILE A 247 29.32 0.25 0.53
CA ILE A 247 30.77 -0.01 0.43
C ILE A 247 31.11 -0.77 -0.85
N TRP A 248 30.33 -1.79 -1.19
CA TRP A 248 30.68 -2.74 -2.23
C TRP A 248 29.95 -2.48 -3.55
N SER A 249 28.62 -2.55 -3.55
CA SER A 249 27.83 -2.35 -4.78
C SER A 249 26.43 -1.87 -4.46
N LEU A 250 26.03 -0.73 -5.03
CA LEU A 250 24.68 -0.19 -4.89
C LEU A 250 23.60 -1.15 -5.43
N ASP A 251 23.95 -2.01 -6.41
CA ASP A 251 23.05 -2.99 -7.00
C ASP A 251 22.81 -4.22 -6.13
N PHE A 252 23.59 -4.42 -5.06
CA PHE A 252 23.47 -5.58 -4.17
C PHE A 252 22.07 -5.66 -3.55
N PHE A 253 21.28 -6.66 -3.94
CA PHE A 253 19.85 -6.80 -3.59
C PHE A 253 19.00 -5.57 -3.95
N ALA A 254 19.40 -4.70 -4.88
CA ALA A 254 18.68 -3.47 -5.25
C ALA A 254 18.16 -3.44 -6.70
N THR A 255 18.32 -4.55 -7.41
CA THR A 255 17.71 -4.80 -8.71
C THR A 255 16.19 -4.61 -8.65
N GLY A 256 15.60 -3.93 -9.64
CA GLY A 256 14.18 -3.52 -9.62
C GLY A 256 13.90 -2.13 -9.02
N THR A 257 14.89 -1.50 -8.38
CA THR A 257 14.83 -0.09 -7.92
C THR A 257 15.68 0.83 -8.79
N HIS A 258 15.67 0.61 -10.11
CA HIS A 258 16.59 1.24 -11.08
C HIS A 258 16.72 2.75 -10.91
N LEU A 259 15.63 3.42 -10.55
CA LEU A 259 15.60 4.86 -10.31
C LEU A 259 16.26 5.30 -8.98
N SER A 260 16.19 4.47 -7.94
CA SER A 260 16.90 4.72 -6.67
C SER A 260 18.40 4.48 -6.83
N VAL A 261 18.77 3.42 -7.54
CA VAL A 261 20.18 3.09 -7.81
C VAL A 261 20.80 4.12 -8.75
N SER A 262 20.09 4.55 -9.80
CA SER A 262 20.57 5.61 -10.70
C SER A 262 20.76 6.94 -9.97
N ALA A 263 19.97 7.20 -8.92
CA ALA A 263 20.12 8.36 -8.04
C ALA A 263 21.24 8.18 -6.99
N GLY A 264 21.99 7.07 -7.01
CA GLY A 264 23.09 6.79 -6.08
C GLY A 264 22.63 6.49 -4.65
N ARG A 265 21.37 6.07 -4.46
CA ARG A 265 20.75 5.87 -3.14
C ARG A 265 20.80 4.41 -2.69
N THR A 266 21.05 4.19 -1.39
CA THR A 266 20.95 2.85 -0.78
C THR A 266 19.53 2.57 -0.33
N THR A 267 19.10 1.32 -0.44
CA THR A 267 17.69 0.95 -0.21
C THR A 267 17.51 -0.23 0.74
N GLY A 268 18.59 -0.90 1.14
CA GLY A 268 18.56 -2.04 2.04
C GLY A 268 17.73 -3.19 1.46
N LEU A 269 16.86 -3.76 2.29
CA LEU A 269 15.85 -4.74 1.88
C LEU A 269 14.43 -4.13 1.80
N PHE A 270 14.30 -2.82 1.96
CA PHE A 270 13.03 -2.10 1.83
C PHE A 270 12.62 -1.98 0.37
N GLN A 271 11.37 -1.61 0.09
CA GLN A 271 10.91 -1.51 -1.29
C GLN A 271 11.79 -0.59 -2.15
N ASP A 272 12.04 0.63 -1.70
CA ASP A 272 12.71 1.69 -2.47
C ASP A 272 13.37 2.75 -1.58
N SER A 273 14.05 3.73 -2.20
CA SER A 273 14.69 4.82 -1.45
C SER A 273 13.71 5.77 -0.77
N GLY A 274 12.44 5.79 -1.22
CA GLY A 274 11.37 6.51 -0.54
C GLY A 274 11.07 5.90 0.82
N SER A 275 10.88 4.58 0.86
CA SER A 275 10.57 3.82 2.08
C SER A 275 11.73 3.89 3.08
N THR A 276 12.98 3.75 2.62
CA THR A 276 14.15 3.88 3.49
C THR A 276 14.31 5.27 4.08
N SER A 277 13.96 6.31 3.32
CA SER A 277 14.19 7.70 3.74
C SER A 277 13.42 8.08 5.01
N TRP A 278 12.33 7.39 5.36
CA TRP A 278 11.61 7.66 6.62
C TRP A 278 11.62 6.48 7.60
N ILE A 279 11.61 5.22 7.12
CA ILE A 279 11.61 4.05 8.00
C ILE A 279 12.93 3.96 8.78
N LEU A 280 14.06 4.17 8.10
CA LEU A 280 15.39 4.11 8.70
C LEU A 280 15.55 5.07 9.90
N PRO A 281 15.28 6.39 9.77
CA PRO A 281 15.43 7.31 10.89
C PRO A 281 14.38 7.11 11.98
N VAL A 282 13.17 6.63 11.66
CA VAL A 282 12.11 6.35 12.66
C VAL A 282 12.47 5.12 13.51
N ILE A 283 12.80 3.99 12.90
CA ILE A 283 13.20 2.79 13.66
C ILE A 283 14.53 3.05 14.38
N GLY A 284 15.45 3.76 13.72
CA GLY A 284 16.71 4.22 14.33
C GLY A 284 16.49 5.05 15.60
N PHE A 285 15.55 5.99 15.58
CA PHE A 285 15.16 6.75 16.76
C PHE A 285 14.60 5.88 17.88
N LEU A 286 13.71 4.93 17.55
CA LEU A 286 13.16 3.98 18.55
C LEU A 286 14.26 3.11 19.17
N TRP A 287 15.22 2.65 18.36
CA TRP A 287 16.38 1.88 18.80
C TRP A 287 17.28 2.70 19.74
N ILE A 288 17.65 3.92 19.33
CA ILE A 288 18.48 4.82 20.14
C ILE A 288 17.77 5.20 21.44
N SER A 289 16.46 5.45 21.39
CA SER A 289 15.67 5.73 22.60
C SER A 289 15.69 4.55 23.57
N LYS A 290 15.56 3.32 23.07
CA LYS A 290 15.67 2.10 23.90
C LYS A 290 17.07 1.96 24.51
N LEU A 291 18.13 2.15 23.72
CA LEU A 291 19.51 2.13 24.22
C LEU A 291 19.75 3.21 25.27
N THR A 292 19.23 4.43 25.05
CA THR A 292 19.31 5.54 26.01
C THR A 292 18.62 5.18 27.32
N HIS A 293 17.43 4.58 27.25
CA HIS A 293 16.71 4.13 28.44
C HIS A 293 17.47 3.05 29.20
N ILE A 294 18.00 2.04 28.50
CA ILE A 294 18.81 0.97 29.11
C ILE A 294 20.02 1.60 29.80
N TRP A 295 20.79 2.41 29.07
CA TRP A 295 21.94 3.12 29.62
C TRP A 295 21.60 3.95 30.85
N ARG A 296 20.51 4.73 30.82
CA ARG A 296 20.10 5.56 31.97
C ARG A 296 19.77 4.71 33.20
N LYS A 297 19.16 3.53 33.01
CA LYS A 297 18.73 2.63 34.08
C LYS A 297 19.85 1.75 34.62
N SER A 298 20.61 1.08 33.75
CA SER A 298 21.65 0.11 34.14
C SER A 298 23.04 0.72 34.23
N LYS A 299 23.26 1.93 33.69
CA LYS A 299 24.57 2.59 33.56
C LYS A 299 25.62 1.75 32.82
N GLU A 300 25.18 0.80 32.00
CA GLU A 300 26.05 -0.09 31.24
C GLU A 300 26.82 0.65 30.13
N ARG A 301 28.15 0.56 30.15
CA ARG A 301 29.02 1.19 29.14
C ARG A 301 28.79 0.65 27.72
N PHE A 302 28.46 -0.64 27.59
CA PHE A 302 28.20 -1.27 26.29
C PHE A 302 26.97 -0.67 25.59
N SER A 303 25.90 -0.38 26.34
CA SER A 303 24.70 0.27 25.78
C SER A 303 24.98 1.69 25.25
N LEU A 304 25.88 2.43 25.91
CA LEU A 304 26.34 3.74 25.45
C LEU A 304 27.22 3.64 24.20
N PHE A 305 28.14 2.66 24.17
CA PHE A 305 28.94 2.38 22.97
C PHE A 305 28.05 2.07 21.76
N LEU A 306 27.10 1.14 21.92
CA LEU A 306 26.13 0.82 20.88
C LEU A 306 25.30 2.03 20.44
N LEU A 307 24.94 2.91 21.37
CA LEU A 307 24.19 4.13 21.05
C LEU A 307 24.99 5.07 20.14
N ILE A 308 26.25 5.33 20.48
CA ILE A 308 27.13 6.20 19.68
C ILE A 308 27.37 5.59 18.30
N VAL A 309 27.70 4.30 18.26
CA VAL A 309 27.91 3.56 17.00
C VAL A 309 26.66 3.58 16.13
N SER A 310 25.47 3.39 16.73
CA SER A 310 24.20 3.43 15.99
C SER A 310 23.95 4.81 15.37
N ILE A 311 24.19 5.89 16.11
CA ILE A 311 24.05 7.26 15.60
C ILE A 311 25.00 7.49 14.42
N LEU A 312 26.27 7.08 14.54
CA LEU A 312 27.27 7.24 13.48
C LEU A 312 26.91 6.44 12.23
N ILE A 313 26.54 5.17 12.38
CA ILE A 313 26.17 4.31 11.25
C ILE A 313 24.93 4.84 10.54
N ILE A 314 23.87 5.20 11.27
CA ILE A 314 22.64 5.73 10.67
C ILE A 314 22.92 7.04 9.93
N THR A 315 23.74 7.93 10.52
CA THR A 315 24.11 9.20 9.89
C THR A 315 24.95 8.98 8.63
N TRP A 316 25.89 8.03 8.65
CA TRP A 316 26.70 7.68 7.50
C TRP A 316 25.87 7.08 6.36
N LEU A 317 24.98 6.12 6.67
CA LEU A 317 24.01 5.58 5.70
C LEU A 317 23.09 6.67 5.14
N GLY A 318 22.74 7.65 5.97
CA GLY A 318 21.97 8.85 5.60
C GLY A 318 22.55 9.67 4.45
N LEU A 319 23.87 9.64 4.25
CA LEU A 319 24.53 10.35 3.13
C LEU A 319 24.11 9.80 1.76
N LYS A 320 23.58 8.57 1.74
CA LYS A 320 23.04 7.89 0.54
C LYS A 320 21.50 7.88 0.52
N GLN A 321 20.84 8.70 1.33
CA GLN A 321 19.38 8.77 1.43
C GLN A 321 18.81 10.09 0.86
N GLY A 322 17.49 10.11 0.63
CA GLY A 322 16.79 11.28 0.12
C GLY A 322 16.62 12.42 1.15
N LYS A 323 16.07 13.55 0.70
CA LYS A 323 15.87 14.76 1.53
C LYS A 323 15.02 14.47 2.80
N ALA A 324 14.02 13.59 2.70
CA ALA A 324 13.14 13.25 3.81
C ALA A 324 13.90 12.63 5.00
N PHE A 325 14.95 11.85 4.73
CA PHE A 325 15.82 11.29 5.76
C PHE A 325 16.41 12.38 6.64
N TRP A 326 17.03 13.39 6.03
CA TRP A 326 17.72 14.44 6.76
C TRP A 326 16.78 15.35 7.54
N VAL A 327 15.57 15.59 7.04
CA VAL A 327 14.55 16.34 7.78
C VAL A 327 14.14 15.58 9.03
N ILE A 328 13.78 14.30 8.90
CA ILE A 328 13.33 13.47 10.04
C ILE A 328 14.49 13.24 11.02
N TRP A 329 15.66 12.84 10.52
CA TRP A 329 16.85 12.56 11.32
C TRP A 329 17.36 13.80 12.03
N GLY A 330 17.38 14.96 11.34
CA GLY A 330 17.77 16.25 11.91
C GLY A 330 16.86 16.69 13.06
N VAL A 331 15.54 16.53 12.90
CA VAL A 331 14.57 16.79 13.99
C VAL A 331 14.83 15.87 15.18
N PHE A 332 15.02 14.56 14.96
CA PHE A 332 15.28 13.61 16.05
C PHE A 332 16.61 13.89 16.77
N LEU A 333 17.69 14.19 16.04
CA LEU A 333 18.97 14.57 16.63
C LEU A 333 18.86 15.88 17.42
N SER A 334 18.14 16.87 16.90
CA SER A 334 17.92 18.15 17.56
C SER A 334 17.14 17.97 18.86
N VAL A 335 16.04 17.21 18.81
CA VAL A 335 15.24 16.87 20.01
C VAL A 335 16.11 16.12 21.02
N GLY A 336 16.83 15.07 20.59
CA GLY A 336 17.72 14.29 21.46
C GLY A 336 18.81 15.14 22.10
N PHE A 337 19.48 16.01 21.34
CA PHE A 337 20.53 16.91 21.81
C PHE A 337 19.98 17.91 22.84
N VAL A 338 18.88 18.58 22.53
CA VAL A 338 18.23 19.54 23.44
C VAL A 338 17.80 18.86 24.73
N GLN A 339 17.20 17.68 24.64
CA GLN A 339 16.71 16.97 25.81
C GLN A 339 17.85 16.45 26.69
N LEU A 340 18.91 15.91 26.09
CA LEU A 340 20.10 15.41 26.79
C LEU A 340 20.89 16.54 27.45
N THR A 341 21.16 17.64 26.76
CA THR A 341 21.87 18.79 27.32
C THR A 341 21.08 19.43 28.47
N THR A 342 19.79 19.69 28.28
CA THR A 342 18.97 20.30 29.34
C THR A 342 18.75 19.38 30.54
N ASP A 343 18.71 18.06 30.34
CA ASP A 343 18.63 17.08 31.45
C ASP A 343 19.92 17.05 32.29
N LEU A 344 21.09 17.24 31.67
CA LEU A 344 22.40 17.22 32.34
C LEU A 344 22.71 18.50 33.11
N TRP A 345 22.44 19.66 32.50
CA TRP A 345 22.95 20.95 32.98
C TRP A 345 21.96 21.75 33.83
N ILE A 346 20.66 21.47 33.71
CA ILE A 346 19.62 22.21 34.41
C ILE A 346 18.98 21.27 35.42
N ILE A 347 18.71 21.75 36.63
CA ILE A 347 18.05 20.95 37.67
C ILE A 347 16.55 21.29 37.73
N SER A 348 16.21 22.59 37.74
CA SER A 348 14.82 23.08 37.83
C SER A 348 13.96 22.69 36.63
N SER A 349 12.83 22.04 36.89
CA SER A 349 11.86 21.60 35.87
C SER A 349 11.25 22.76 35.07
N ARG A 350 10.99 23.91 35.69
CA ARG A 350 10.43 25.09 35.00
C ARG A 350 11.45 25.71 34.04
N ASN A 351 12.70 25.86 34.49
CA ASN A 351 13.77 26.42 33.67
C ASN A 351 14.16 25.48 32.53
N LYS A 352 14.10 24.15 32.75
CA LYS A 352 14.23 23.16 31.68
C LYS A 352 13.26 23.41 30.54
N ILE A 353 11.97 23.58 30.85
CA ILE A 353 10.93 23.78 29.84
C ILE A 353 11.18 25.09 29.07
N LEU A 354 11.43 26.19 29.76
CA LEU A 354 11.68 27.49 29.13
C LEU A 354 12.93 27.47 28.23
N ILE A 355 14.03 26.88 28.72
CA ILE A 355 15.28 26.78 27.96
C ILE A 355 15.10 25.85 26.76
N ARG A 356 14.36 24.74 26.89
CA ARG A 356 14.03 23.87 25.75
C ARG A 356 13.28 24.63 24.67
N ILE A 357 12.24 25.37 25.04
CA ILE A 357 11.45 26.20 24.10
C ILE A 357 12.36 27.23 23.41
N GLY A 358 13.19 27.94 24.18
CA GLY A 358 14.14 28.91 23.64
C GLY A 358 15.14 28.29 22.66
N ILE A 359 15.73 27.14 22.99
CA ILE A 359 16.68 26.45 22.11
C ILE A 359 15.99 25.92 20.84
N TYR A 360 14.76 25.41 20.94
CA TYR A 360 14.00 24.97 19.75
C TYR A 360 13.68 26.12 18.79
N ILE A 361 13.52 27.35 19.29
CA ILE A 361 13.35 28.55 18.44
C ILE A 361 14.68 29.00 17.85
N LEU A 362 15.77 28.94 18.63
CA LEU A 362 17.10 29.39 18.17
C LEU A 362 17.73 28.44 17.16
N LEU A 363 17.51 27.13 17.26
CA LEU A 363 18.10 26.12 16.38
C LEU A 363 17.83 26.37 14.88
N PRO A 364 16.58 26.61 14.44
CA PRO A 364 16.28 26.97 13.06
C PRO A 364 16.98 28.25 12.60
N VAL A 365 17.09 29.26 13.47
CA VAL A 365 17.75 30.54 13.17
C VAL A 365 19.25 30.31 12.92
N PHE A 366 19.91 29.57 13.82
CA PHE A 366 21.31 29.17 13.63
C PHE A 366 21.49 28.32 12.37
N GLY A 367 20.56 27.41 12.07
CA GLY A 367 20.58 26.62 10.84
C GLY A 367 20.51 27.49 9.58
N CYS A 368 19.64 28.51 9.56
CA CYS A 368 19.54 29.45 8.45
C CYS A 368 20.80 30.30 8.29
N LEU A 369 21.39 30.79 9.38
CA LEU A 369 22.65 31.54 9.36
C LEU A 369 23.82 30.67 8.85
N PHE A 370 23.85 29.40 9.25
CA PHE A 370 24.84 28.44 8.77
C PHE A 370 24.71 28.18 7.26
N LEU A 371 23.48 27.94 6.78
CA LEU A 371 23.22 27.79 5.34
C LEU A 371 23.52 29.06 4.56
N TYR A 372 23.24 30.25 5.12
CA TYR A 372 23.63 31.52 4.52
C TYR A 372 25.15 31.60 4.31
N GLY A 373 25.95 31.28 5.35
CA GLY A 373 27.40 31.24 5.24
C GLY A 373 27.91 30.26 4.17
N ILE A 374 27.29 29.08 4.07
CA ILE A 374 27.62 28.08 3.03
C ILE A 374 27.23 28.58 1.62
N SER A 375 26.12 29.30 1.48
CA SER A 375 25.65 29.78 0.18
C SER A 375 26.64 30.71 -0.53
N LEU A 376 27.50 31.39 0.24
CA LEU A 376 28.53 32.31 -0.23
C LEU A 376 29.79 31.57 -0.75
N VAL A 377 29.91 30.27 -0.49
CA VAL A 377 31.03 29.45 -0.94
C VAL A 377 30.94 29.23 -2.45
N LYS A 378 32.01 29.54 -3.18
CA LYS A 378 32.07 29.44 -4.65
C LYS A 378 32.21 28.01 -5.19
N LYS A 379 32.29 26.99 -4.34
CA LYS A 379 32.45 25.58 -4.74
C LYS A 379 31.13 24.95 -5.13
N GLU A 380 31.14 24.09 -6.14
CA GLU A 380 29.97 23.31 -6.60
C GLU A 380 29.79 22.04 -5.76
N TRP A 381 29.38 22.22 -4.50
CA TRP A 381 29.00 21.11 -3.63
C TRP A 381 27.48 21.00 -3.55
N TYR A 382 26.95 19.78 -3.40
CA TYR A 382 25.51 19.56 -3.19
C TYR A 382 24.95 20.37 -2.01
N LEU A 383 25.75 20.56 -0.95
CA LEU A 383 25.39 21.39 0.20
C LEU A 383 25.30 22.89 -0.16
N VAL A 384 26.13 23.37 -1.08
CA VAL A 384 26.10 24.76 -1.57
C VAL A 384 24.88 24.99 -2.46
N ASP A 385 24.54 24.03 -3.32
CA ASP A 385 23.30 24.10 -4.12
C ASP A 385 22.05 24.11 -3.21
N LEU A 386 22.00 23.23 -2.20
CA LEU A 386 20.93 23.24 -1.21
C LEU A 386 20.85 24.59 -0.47
N ALA A 387 21.99 25.11 -0.02
CA ALA A 387 22.06 26.40 0.67
C ALA A 387 21.54 27.54 -0.22
N LYS A 388 21.96 27.59 -1.49
CA LYS A 388 21.48 28.58 -2.47
C LYS A 388 19.97 28.47 -2.69
N ARG A 389 19.42 27.26 -2.84
CA ARG A 389 17.97 27.03 -2.95
C ARG A 389 17.20 27.51 -1.73
N VAL A 390 17.71 27.23 -0.52
CA VAL A 390 17.08 27.71 0.73
C VAL A 390 17.14 29.24 0.84
N MET A 391 18.25 29.87 0.43
CA MET A 391 18.34 31.33 0.41
C MET A 391 17.38 31.96 -0.62
N LEU A 392 17.26 31.35 -1.80
CA LEU A 392 16.28 31.77 -2.81
C LEU A 392 14.84 31.61 -2.28
N PHE A 393 14.54 30.50 -1.62
CA PHE A 393 13.26 30.29 -0.93
C PHE A 393 12.99 31.41 0.08
N LEU A 394 13.91 31.69 1.01
CA LEU A 394 13.73 32.72 2.04
C LEU A 394 13.57 34.12 1.43
N LYS A 395 14.28 34.42 0.34
CA LYS A 395 14.19 35.70 -0.36
C LYS A 395 12.84 35.87 -1.08
N SER A 396 12.36 34.81 -1.74
CA SER A 396 11.13 34.86 -2.54
C SER A 396 9.86 34.62 -1.73
N PHE A 397 9.95 34.02 -0.53
CA PHE A 397 8.78 33.68 0.29
C PHE A 397 7.87 34.88 0.64
N PRO A 398 8.39 36.07 0.99
CA PRO A 398 7.55 37.23 1.29
C PRO A 398 6.83 37.81 0.05
N GLU A 399 7.44 37.72 -1.13
CA GLU A 399 6.94 38.34 -2.36
C GLU A 399 6.06 37.39 -3.17
N ASN A 400 6.47 36.14 -3.33
CA ASN A 400 5.75 35.11 -4.06
C ASN A 400 6.01 33.73 -3.42
N PRO A 401 5.14 33.28 -2.51
CA PRO A 401 5.33 32.00 -1.83
C PRO A 401 5.29 30.81 -2.81
N GLY A 402 4.55 30.92 -3.92
CA GLY A 402 4.52 29.87 -4.95
C GLY A 402 5.87 29.67 -5.62
N ALA A 403 6.52 30.76 -6.05
CA ALA A 403 7.87 30.72 -6.61
C ALA A 403 8.91 30.24 -5.58
N ALA A 404 8.74 30.61 -4.31
CA ALA A 404 9.60 30.14 -3.24
C ALA A 404 9.60 28.61 -3.12
N PHE A 405 8.42 27.99 -3.06
CA PHE A 405 8.32 26.53 -2.97
C PHE A 405 8.83 25.82 -4.23
N GLN A 406 8.68 26.42 -5.42
CA GLN A 406 9.28 25.89 -6.66
C GLN A 406 10.82 25.86 -6.59
N HIS A 407 11.45 26.89 -6.05
CA HIS A 407 12.90 26.92 -5.87
C HIS A 407 13.42 25.85 -4.89
N LEU A 408 12.61 25.47 -3.91
CA LEU A 408 12.95 24.46 -2.90
C LEU A 408 12.75 23.03 -3.44
N ASP A 409 11.60 22.75 -4.05
CA ASP A 409 11.28 21.45 -4.63
C ASP A 409 10.22 21.56 -5.75
N LEU A 410 10.69 21.72 -6.99
CA LEU A 410 9.84 21.87 -8.17
C LEU A 410 8.90 20.67 -8.38
N VAL A 411 9.41 19.44 -8.27
CA VAL A 411 8.62 18.22 -8.50
C VAL A 411 7.51 18.09 -7.47
N ARG A 412 7.84 18.28 -6.18
CA ARG A 412 6.82 18.23 -5.12
C ARG A 412 5.82 19.38 -5.25
N TYR A 413 6.26 20.57 -5.65
CA TYR A 413 5.37 21.70 -5.89
C TYR A 413 4.37 21.40 -7.03
N GLU A 414 4.84 20.85 -8.15
CA GLU A 414 3.97 20.47 -9.28
C GLU A 414 2.95 19.41 -8.87
N LEU A 415 3.37 18.38 -8.12
CA LEU A 415 2.46 17.36 -7.59
C LEU A 415 1.44 17.95 -6.62
N ILE A 416 1.84 18.86 -5.74
CA ILE A 416 0.91 19.56 -4.83
C ILE A 416 -0.07 20.42 -5.62
N LYS A 417 0.39 21.09 -6.68
CA LYS A 417 -0.46 21.91 -7.54
C LYS A 417 -1.53 21.06 -8.25
N VAL A 418 -1.13 19.95 -8.86
CA VAL A 418 -2.07 19.00 -9.50
C VAL A 418 -3.06 18.46 -8.47
N CYS A 419 -2.58 18.11 -7.29
CA CYS A 419 -3.42 17.63 -6.20
C CYS A 419 -4.43 18.69 -5.73
N ASN A 420 -4.02 19.95 -5.59
CA ASN A 420 -4.92 21.03 -5.23
C ASN A 420 -5.99 21.30 -6.28
N LEU A 421 -5.68 21.18 -7.58
CA LEU A 421 -6.67 21.30 -8.64
C LEU A 421 -7.78 20.25 -8.49
N GLY A 422 -7.42 18.98 -8.32
CA GLY A 422 -8.44 17.94 -8.12
C GLY A 422 -9.16 18.01 -6.77
N ILE A 423 -8.55 18.59 -5.72
CA ILE A 423 -9.24 18.89 -4.47
C ILE A 423 -10.30 19.99 -4.69
N ILE A 424 -10.00 21.01 -5.50
CA ILE A 424 -10.94 22.10 -5.81
C ILE A 424 -12.10 21.58 -6.63
N GLU A 425 -11.85 20.68 -7.58
CA GLU A 425 -12.89 20.02 -8.36
C GLU A 425 -13.84 19.26 -7.43
N ASN A 426 -13.30 18.47 -6.49
CA ASN A 426 -14.07 17.54 -5.67
C ASN A 426 -13.75 17.59 -4.16
N PRO A 427 -14.07 18.71 -3.47
CA PRO A 427 -13.56 18.97 -2.12
C PRO A 427 -14.17 18.05 -1.04
N TRP A 428 -15.44 17.71 -1.16
CA TRP A 428 -16.16 17.00 -0.10
C TRP A 428 -15.92 15.50 -0.09
N MET A 429 -16.06 14.88 -1.27
CA MET A 429 -16.03 13.43 -1.43
C MET A 429 -14.69 12.91 -1.97
N GLY A 430 -13.87 13.79 -2.56
CA GLY A 430 -12.63 13.39 -3.22
C GLY A 430 -12.87 12.78 -4.60
N ASN A 431 -11.78 12.35 -5.21
CA ASN A 431 -11.70 11.78 -6.56
C ASN A 431 -11.64 10.25 -6.56
N GLY A 432 -11.34 9.62 -5.43
CA GLY A 432 -11.31 8.17 -5.26
C GLY A 432 -9.95 7.59 -4.98
N ILE A 433 -9.95 6.45 -4.28
CA ILE A 433 -8.71 5.78 -3.92
C ILE A 433 -8.02 5.28 -5.20
N GLY A 434 -6.73 5.59 -5.33
CA GLY A 434 -5.93 5.22 -6.51
C GLY A 434 -6.16 6.09 -7.74
N THR A 435 -6.96 7.16 -7.68
CA THR A 435 -7.21 8.04 -8.83
C THR A 435 -6.10 9.06 -9.07
N PHE A 436 -5.35 9.45 -8.04
CA PHE A 436 -4.21 10.36 -8.21
C PHE A 436 -3.14 9.82 -9.18
N PRO A 437 -2.63 8.57 -9.03
CA PRO A 437 -1.71 8.01 -10.01
C PRO A 437 -2.37 7.81 -11.39
N LEU A 438 -3.68 7.55 -11.47
CA LEU A 438 -4.40 7.48 -12.74
C LEU A 438 -4.43 8.83 -13.47
N HIS A 439 -4.65 9.92 -12.73
CA HIS A 439 -4.63 11.27 -13.28
C HIS A 439 -3.26 11.62 -13.88
N LEU A 440 -2.17 11.24 -13.20
CA LEU A 440 -0.80 11.44 -13.70
C LEU A 440 -0.49 10.61 -14.97
N LEU A 441 -1.14 9.46 -15.13
CA LEU A 441 -1.02 8.60 -16.33
C LEU A 441 -1.98 9.00 -17.45
N SER A 442 -2.84 9.99 -17.23
CA SER A 442 -3.84 10.39 -18.21
C SER A 442 -3.19 11.01 -19.46
N PRO A 443 -3.72 10.74 -20.66
CA PRO A 443 -3.22 11.32 -21.91
C PRO A 443 -3.39 12.85 -21.96
N THR A 444 -4.38 13.39 -21.24
CA THR A 444 -4.59 14.84 -21.11
C THR A 444 -3.43 15.51 -20.36
N HIS A 445 -2.88 14.86 -19.32
CA HIS A 445 -1.73 15.39 -18.58
C HIS A 445 -0.41 15.28 -19.36
N LEU A 446 -0.21 14.25 -20.18
CA LEU A 446 0.98 14.08 -21.03
C LEU A 446 1.19 15.21 -22.04
N SER A 447 0.14 15.97 -22.37
CA SER A 447 0.21 17.18 -23.20
C SER A 447 0.73 18.42 -22.46
N SER A 448 0.81 18.36 -21.13
CA SER A 448 1.40 19.41 -20.30
C SER A 448 2.90 19.17 -20.12
N ASN A 449 3.73 20.20 -20.35
CA ASN A 449 5.20 20.14 -20.39
C ASN A 449 5.90 19.73 -19.06
N SER A 450 5.19 19.21 -18.06
CA SER A 450 5.80 18.76 -16.80
C SER A 450 6.38 17.35 -16.96
N ILE A 451 7.68 17.26 -17.19
CA ILE A 451 8.45 16.01 -17.13
C ILE A 451 8.65 15.68 -15.66
N ILE A 452 7.67 15.04 -15.02
CA ILE A 452 7.80 14.51 -13.67
C ILE A 452 8.39 13.10 -13.77
N PRO A 453 9.69 12.88 -13.45
CA PRO A 453 10.23 11.54 -13.38
C PRO A 453 9.54 10.78 -12.23
N PHE A 454 8.89 9.67 -12.57
CA PHE A 454 7.99 8.83 -11.76
C PHE A 454 8.62 8.10 -10.55
N VAL A 455 9.68 8.66 -9.94
CA VAL A 455 10.41 8.02 -8.83
C VAL A 455 9.81 8.34 -7.47
N ASP A 456 9.26 9.54 -7.31
CA ASP A 456 8.74 10.03 -6.03
C ASP A 456 7.25 10.42 -6.20
N PHE A 457 6.41 9.41 -6.46
CA PHE A 457 4.98 9.54 -6.19
C PHE A 457 4.85 9.70 -4.68
N PRO A 458 4.31 10.80 -4.08
CA PRO A 458 3.37 11.79 -4.62
C PRO A 458 3.52 13.14 -3.84
N PRO A 459 2.50 14.01 -3.61
CA PRO A 459 2.70 15.33 -3.00
C PRO A 459 3.06 15.26 -1.51
N THR A 460 2.07 15.24 -0.62
CA THR A 460 2.22 14.87 0.80
C THR A 460 1.01 14.00 1.15
N PHE A 461 1.12 13.17 2.19
CA PHE A 461 0.05 12.23 2.53
C PHE A 461 -1.28 12.94 2.83
N TYR A 462 -1.27 14.11 3.47
CA TYR A 462 -2.49 14.88 3.69
C TYR A 462 -3.14 15.38 2.39
N HIS A 463 -2.34 15.91 1.47
CA HIS A 463 -2.86 16.36 0.17
C HIS A 463 -3.41 15.15 -0.60
N TRP A 464 -2.68 14.04 -0.60
CA TRP A 464 -3.09 12.82 -1.28
C TRP A 464 -4.38 12.23 -0.69
N ILE A 465 -4.50 12.10 0.64
CA ILE A 465 -5.75 11.64 1.27
C ILE A 465 -6.90 12.61 0.99
N LEU A 466 -6.68 13.92 1.06
CA LEU A 466 -7.73 14.90 0.77
C LEU A 466 -8.17 14.83 -0.70
N TYR A 467 -7.25 14.59 -1.63
CA TYR A 467 -7.57 14.39 -3.04
C TYR A 467 -8.39 13.12 -3.25
N GLU A 468 -8.01 12.00 -2.64
CA GLU A 468 -8.67 10.72 -2.88
C GLU A 468 -9.98 10.56 -2.09
N LEU A 469 -10.02 10.97 -0.82
CA LEU A 469 -11.16 10.76 0.08
C LEU A 469 -12.01 12.02 0.35
N GLY A 470 -11.54 13.19 -0.06
CA GLY A 470 -12.19 14.47 0.26
C GLY A 470 -12.19 14.80 1.75
N ILE A 471 -12.80 15.92 2.11
CA ILE A 471 -12.91 16.38 3.50
C ILE A 471 -13.62 15.33 4.37
N PHE A 472 -14.75 14.77 3.91
CA PHE A 472 -15.53 13.84 4.73
C PHE A 472 -14.77 12.53 4.99
N GLY A 473 -14.15 11.94 3.98
CA GLY A 473 -13.41 10.68 4.15
C GLY A 473 -12.14 10.86 4.95
N THR A 474 -11.45 12.00 4.78
CA THR A 474 -10.29 12.37 5.61
C THR A 474 -10.68 12.49 7.08
N VAL A 475 -11.80 13.16 7.40
CA VAL A 475 -12.29 13.30 8.78
C VAL A 475 -12.60 11.94 9.40
N ILE A 476 -13.25 11.03 8.66
CA ILE A 476 -13.56 9.68 9.14
C ILE A 476 -12.29 8.85 9.34
N PHE A 477 -11.35 8.91 8.40
CA PHE A 477 -10.06 8.24 8.51
C PHE A 477 -9.28 8.72 9.75
N LEU A 478 -9.21 10.03 9.96
CA LEU A 478 -8.58 10.63 11.15
C LEU A 478 -9.35 10.30 12.44
N PHE A 479 -10.67 10.21 12.39
CA PHE A 479 -11.50 9.79 13.52
C PHE A 479 -11.17 8.36 13.96
N TYR A 480 -11.02 7.41 13.02
CA TYR A 480 -10.57 6.05 13.34
C TYR A 480 -9.20 6.02 13.99
N ILE A 481 -8.22 6.76 13.44
CA ILE A 481 -6.89 6.89 14.03
C ILE A 481 -6.96 7.49 15.44
N GLY A 482 -7.79 8.53 15.61
CA GLY A 482 -8.04 9.17 16.91
C GLY A 482 -8.58 8.20 17.94
N ILE A 483 -9.53 7.34 17.56
CA ILE A 483 -10.06 6.28 18.44
C ILE A 483 -8.95 5.29 18.79
N PHE A 484 -8.15 4.81 17.83
CA PHE A 484 -7.05 3.88 18.12
C PHE A 484 -6.05 4.45 19.12
N LEU A 485 -5.71 5.74 18.99
CA LEU A 485 -4.79 6.41 19.89
C LEU A 485 -5.41 6.66 21.26
N TRP A 486 -6.69 7.00 21.30
CA TRP A 486 -7.43 7.17 22.54
C TRP A 486 -7.52 5.85 23.32
N GLU A 487 -7.90 4.76 22.65
CA GLU A 487 -8.04 3.42 23.24
C GLU A 487 -6.76 2.96 23.94
N ARG A 488 -5.60 3.44 23.50
CA ARG A 488 -4.30 3.07 24.04
C ARG A 488 -3.69 4.12 24.96
N GLY A 489 -4.36 5.26 25.17
CA GLY A 489 -3.81 6.38 25.93
C GLY A 489 -2.56 7.01 25.30
N LEU A 490 -2.37 6.88 23.99
CA LEU A 490 -1.15 7.26 23.27
C LEU A 490 -1.18 8.68 22.71
N TRP A 491 -1.93 9.58 23.32
CA TRP A 491 -2.10 10.96 22.85
C TRP A 491 -0.79 11.70 22.62
N LYS A 492 0.26 11.41 23.39
CA LYS A 492 1.60 12.01 23.22
C LYS A 492 2.38 11.43 22.04
N GLN A 493 2.07 10.19 21.63
CA GLN A 493 2.73 9.51 20.51
C GLN A 493 2.10 9.85 19.16
N THR A 494 0.96 10.57 19.15
CA THR A 494 0.35 11.17 17.94
C THR A 494 1.38 11.96 17.10
N ILE A 495 2.34 12.62 17.75
CA ILE A 495 3.41 13.39 17.10
C ILE A 495 4.28 12.50 16.21
N LEU A 496 4.52 11.24 16.58
CA LEU A 496 5.30 10.32 15.74
C LEU A 496 4.54 9.91 14.47
N LEU A 497 3.21 9.97 14.47
CA LEU A 497 2.39 9.71 13.28
C LEU A 497 2.41 10.89 12.31
N LEU A 498 2.80 12.09 12.73
CA LEU A 498 3.04 13.20 11.80
C LEU A 498 4.18 12.89 10.81
N VAL A 499 5.12 12.03 11.19
CA VAL A 499 6.27 11.67 10.34
C VAL A 499 5.82 10.94 9.06
N PRO A 500 5.11 9.80 9.13
CA PRO A 500 4.55 9.18 7.94
C PRO A 500 3.46 10.05 7.28
N PHE A 501 2.72 10.88 8.02
CA PHE A 501 1.72 11.75 7.39
C PHE A 501 2.28 13.00 6.68
N LEU A 502 3.52 13.41 6.94
CA LEU A 502 4.16 14.52 6.23
C LEU A 502 5.02 14.05 5.06
N PHE A 503 5.61 12.86 5.17
CA PHE A 503 6.61 12.36 4.22
C PHE A 503 6.25 11.02 3.58
N GLY A 504 5.18 10.36 4.03
CA GLY A 504 4.94 8.93 3.89
C GLY A 504 3.70 8.55 3.13
N VAL A 505 3.65 8.86 1.83
CA VAL A 505 2.77 8.09 0.94
C VAL A 505 3.38 6.73 0.60
N GLN A 506 4.53 6.39 1.18
CA GLN A 506 4.99 4.99 1.28
C GLN A 506 4.14 4.14 2.26
N ILE A 507 3.10 4.69 2.93
CA ILE A 507 2.07 3.86 3.58
C ILE A 507 1.41 2.89 2.59
N GLN A 508 1.42 3.22 1.30
CA GLN A 508 0.93 2.34 0.24
C GLN A 508 1.75 1.04 0.15
N ASN A 509 3.01 1.06 0.57
CA ASN A 509 3.89 -0.09 0.55
C ASN A 509 3.68 -0.97 1.79
N ALA A 510 3.89 -2.29 1.66
CA ALA A 510 3.59 -3.23 2.75
C ALA A 510 4.50 -3.06 3.99
N ASP A 511 5.78 -2.71 3.79
CA ASP A 511 6.71 -2.37 4.87
C ASP A 511 6.33 -1.06 5.56
N GLY A 512 6.00 -0.03 4.77
CA GLY A 512 5.58 1.27 5.27
C GLY A 512 4.27 1.20 6.04
N ALA A 513 3.27 0.47 5.52
CA ALA A 513 2.02 0.17 6.21
C ALA A 513 2.30 -0.55 7.54
N PHE A 514 3.12 -1.59 7.54
CA PHE A 514 3.44 -2.34 8.76
C PHE A 514 4.04 -1.45 9.85
N VAL A 515 5.03 -0.62 9.49
CA VAL A 515 5.69 0.30 10.44
C VAL A 515 4.68 1.35 10.94
N CYS A 516 3.83 1.91 10.07
CA CYS A 516 2.82 2.89 10.49
C CYS A 516 1.80 2.31 11.47
N PHE A 517 1.24 1.13 11.18
CA PHE A 517 0.35 0.46 12.12
C PHE A 517 1.07 0.09 13.42
N TYR A 518 2.34 -0.33 13.35
CA TYR A 518 3.13 -0.54 14.56
C TYR A 518 3.31 0.75 15.39
N LEU A 519 3.50 1.91 14.78
CA LEU A 519 3.57 3.19 15.51
C LEU A 519 2.26 3.49 16.27
N VAL A 520 1.11 3.15 15.69
CA VAL A 520 -0.20 3.23 16.37
C VAL A 520 -0.29 2.22 17.53
N LEU A 521 0.45 1.11 17.45
CA LEU A 521 0.53 0.02 18.45
C LEU A 521 1.65 0.20 19.50
N LEU A 522 2.40 1.30 19.49
CA LEU A 522 3.54 1.50 20.39
C LEU A 522 3.17 1.50 21.89
N GLY A 523 1.90 1.74 22.20
CA GLY A 523 1.35 1.63 23.54
C GLY A 523 0.98 0.21 23.89
N GLU A 524 1.31 -0.17 25.11
CA GLU A 524 0.65 -1.30 25.75
C GLU A 524 -0.85 -0.99 25.81
N LYS A 525 -1.70 -1.98 25.52
CA LYS A 525 -3.01 -2.01 26.15
C LYS A 525 -2.73 -2.10 27.64
N GLY A 526 -2.57 -0.95 28.29
CA GLY A 526 -2.64 -0.87 29.71
C GLY A 526 -3.91 -1.61 30.10
N THR A 527 -3.84 -2.36 31.19
CA THR A 527 -5.01 -2.91 31.88
C THR A 527 -6.11 -1.87 32.14
N GLY A 528 -5.85 -0.58 31.90
CA GLY A 528 -6.85 0.44 31.68
C GLY A 528 -7.36 0.50 30.24
N PHE A 529 -8.40 -0.27 29.94
CA PHE A 529 -9.58 0.45 29.47
C PHE A 529 -9.81 1.56 30.50
N SER A 530 -9.87 2.84 30.12
CA SER A 530 -10.48 3.75 31.10
C SER A 530 -11.85 3.16 31.39
N LEU A 531 -12.18 2.93 32.67
CA LEU A 531 -13.48 2.37 33.05
C LEU A 531 -14.63 3.16 32.41
N SER A 532 -14.40 4.45 32.12
CA SER A 532 -15.26 5.33 31.34
C SER A 532 -15.37 4.95 29.86
N PHE A 533 -14.28 4.63 29.16
CA PHE A 533 -14.32 4.21 27.75
C PHE A 533 -14.94 2.83 27.59
N ASP A 534 -14.64 1.88 28.48
CA ASP A 534 -15.26 0.55 28.42
C ASP A 534 -16.79 0.63 28.60
N LYS A 535 -17.24 1.55 29.47
CA LYS A 535 -18.66 1.87 29.66
C LYS A 535 -19.25 2.54 28.41
N TYR A 536 -18.54 3.50 27.81
CA TYR A 536 -18.98 4.19 26.59
C TYR A 536 -19.00 3.29 25.35
N ARG A 537 -18.03 2.38 25.21
CA ARG A 537 -17.94 1.39 24.12
C ARG A 537 -19.02 0.33 24.20
N LYS A 538 -19.40 -0.08 25.42
CA LYS A 538 -20.53 -0.98 25.67
C LYS A 538 -21.89 -0.32 25.44
N THR A 539 -21.93 0.99 25.18
CA THR A 539 -23.17 1.66 24.77
C THR A 539 -23.54 1.24 23.35
N ILE A 540 -24.81 0.90 23.14
CA ILE A 540 -25.37 0.48 21.84
C ILE A 540 -25.07 1.52 20.73
N TRP A 541 -24.98 2.80 21.11
CA TRP A 541 -24.73 3.91 20.18
C TRP A 541 -23.32 3.93 19.58
N PHE A 542 -22.29 3.47 20.31
CA PHE A 542 -20.91 3.59 19.83
C PHE A 542 -20.62 2.60 18.70
N SER A 543 -21.01 1.33 18.84
CA SER A 543 -20.85 0.33 17.77
C SER A 543 -21.70 0.68 16.54
N THR A 544 -22.91 1.18 16.76
CA THR A 544 -23.80 1.61 15.67
C THR A 544 -23.23 2.82 14.95
N LEU A 545 -22.66 3.80 15.66
CA LEU A 545 -21.98 4.95 15.05
C LEU A 545 -20.79 4.50 14.20
N LEU A 546 -19.95 3.59 14.70
CA LEU A 546 -18.83 3.04 13.92
C LEU A 546 -19.33 2.37 12.65
N LEU A 547 -20.37 1.53 12.75
CA LEU A 547 -20.98 0.87 11.59
C LEU A 547 -21.57 1.88 10.59
N ILE A 548 -22.30 2.90 11.07
CA ILE A 548 -22.85 3.97 10.23
C ILE A 548 -21.74 4.73 9.53
N LEU A 549 -20.62 5.03 10.20
CA LEU A 549 -19.48 5.71 9.57
C LEU A 549 -18.76 4.78 8.57
N SER A 550 -18.62 3.49 8.90
CA SER A 550 -18.01 2.50 8.00
C SER A 550 -18.83 2.25 6.74
N ILE A 551 -20.16 2.34 6.80
CA ILE A 551 -21.07 2.05 5.68
C ILE A 551 -21.47 3.34 4.95
N GLY A 552 -21.88 4.36 5.72
CA GLY A 552 -22.50 5.57 5.21
C GLY A 552 -21.55 6.41 4.36
N PHE A 553 -20.26 6.46 4.71
CA PHE A 553 -19.30 7.19 3.88
C PHE A 553 -18.99 6.49 2.56
N PRO A 554 -18.64 5.19 2.53
CA PRO A 554 -18.52 4.46 1.27
C PRO A 554 -19.81 4.55 0.42
N LEU A 555 -20.99 4.34 0.99
CA LEU A 555 -22.24 4.43 0.22
C LEU A 555 -22.47 5.84 -0.35
N ASN A 556 -22.24 6.90 0.42
CA ASN A 556 -22.30 8.25 -0.11
C ASN A 556 -21.25 8.47 -1.21
N TYR A 557 -20.04 7.93 -1.03
CA TYR A 557 -18.98 7.97 -2.04
C TYR A 557 -19.46 7.34 -3.35
N THR A 558 -20.13 6.18 -3.32
CA THR A 558 -20.70 5.58 -4.55
C THR A 558 -21.73 6.47 -5.24
N LEU A 559 -22.60 7.13 -4.49
CA LEU A 559 -23.71 7.90 -5.06
C LEU A 559 -23.22 9.14 -5.82
N PHE A 560 -22.17 9.81 -5.33
CA PHE A 560 -21.63 11.01 -5.97
C PHE A 560 -20.56 10.70 -7.02
N ASP A 561 -19.77 9.65 -6.81
CA ASP A 561 -18.70 9.28 -7.75
C ASP A 561 -19.25 8.57 -9.00
N SER A 562 -20.32 7.77 -8.84
CA SER A 562 -21.06 7.21 -9.99
C SER A 562 -21.62 8.30 -10.91
N GLN A 563 -22.06 9.43 -10.35
CA GLN A 563 -22.54 10.57 -11.14
C GLN A 563 -21.43 11.22 -11.98
N LYS A 564 -20.22 11.35 -11.43
CA LYS A 564 -19.09 11.91 -12.20
C LYS A 564 -18.55 10.97 -13.25
N PHE A 565 -18.54 9.66 -12.99
CA PHE A 565 -18.18 8.67 -14.01
C PHE A 565 -19.12 8.75 -15.23
N LEU A 566 -20.39 9.03 -14.98
CA LEU A 566 -21.39 9.28 -16.03
C LEU A 566 -21.12 10.60 -16.78
N ASP A 567 -20.71 11.66 -16.08
CA ASP A 567 -20.45 12.99 -16.65
C ASP A 567 -19.10 13.10 -17.39
N ASP A 568 -18.01 12.61 -16.78
CA ASP A 568 -16.62 12.64 -17.32
C ASP A 568 -16.39 11.60 -18.41
N GLY A 569 -17.30 10.64 -18.51
CA GLY A 569 -17.29 9.71 -19.59
C GLY A 569 -16.20 8.63 -19.51
N ILE A 570 -15.93 8.14 -18.30
CA ILE A 570 -14.89 7.14 -18.09
C ILE A 570 -15.58 5.95 -17.48
N GLY A 571 -15.71 4.83 -18.20
CA GLY A 571 -16.41 3.65 -17.70
C GLY A 571 -17.14 2.86 -18.78
N SER A 572 -17.64 1.69 -18.39
CA SER A 572 -18.44 0.83 -19.25
C SER A 572 -19.75 1.49 -19.70
N GLU A 573 -20.32 2.38 -18.89
CA GLU A 573 -21.56 3.11 -19.17
C GLU A 573 -21.36 4.27 -20.14
N PHE A 574 -20.29 5.05 -20.05
CA PHE A 574 -19.97 6.03 -21.10
C PHE A 574 -19.57 5.39 -22.41
N ARG A 575 -18.79 4.30 -22.39
CA ARG A 575 -18.51 3.56 -23.63
C ARG A 575 -19.78 2.92 -24.17
N LYS A 576 -20.74 2.57 -23.33
CA LYS A 576 -22.09 2.20 -23.78
C LYS A 576 -22.89 3.40 -24.30
N ASP A 577 -22.78 4.60 -23.74
CA ASP A 577 -23.55 5.75 -24.24
C ASP A 577 -22.95 6.37 -25.50
N GLN A 578 -21.61 6.39 -25.63
CA GLN A 578 -20.91 6.87 -26.84
C GLN A 578 -20.67 5.80 -27.90
N LEU A 579 -20.44 4.54 -27.51
CA LEU A 579 -20.12 3.42 -28.41
C LEU A 579 -21.24 2.38 -28.49
N LYS A 580 -22.32 2.49 -27.71
CA LYS A 580 -23.48 1.58 -27.64
C LYS A 580 -23.20 0.18 -27.05
N GLU A 581 -21.99 -0.14 -26.54
CA GLU A 581 -21.62 -1.49 -26.04
C GLU A 581 -20.70 -1.55 -24.83
N TYR A 582 -20.74 -2.73 -24.19
CA TYR A 582 -19.78 -3.23 -23.21
C TYR A 582 -18.63 -3.94 -23.93
N GLN A 583 -17.43 -3.36 -23.92
CA GLN A 583 -16.20 -4.06 -24.33
C GLN A 583 -15.70 -4.94 -23.19
N ILE A 584 -15.36 -6.20 -23.50
CA ILE A 584 -14.81 -7.18 -22.56
C ILE A 584 -13.36 -7.55 -22.93
N ALA A 585 -12.51 -7.49 -21.90
CA ALA A 585 -11.17 -8.02 -21.65
C ALA A 585 -9.92 -7.32 -22.24
N TYR A 586 -8.98 -7.01 -21.35
CA TYR A 586 -7.53 -7.07 -21.58
C TYR A 586 -6.85 -7.56 -20.29
N THR A 587 -5.98 -8.56 -20.40
CA THR A 587 -5.19 -9.03 -19.24
C THR A 587 -3.74 -9.28 -19.62
N ILE A 588 -2.82 -8.48 -19.04
CA ILE A 588 -1.37 -8.69 -18.83
C ILE A 588 -0.43 -7.90 -19.76
N PRO A 589 0.66 -7.29 -19.20
CA PRO A 589 1.62 -6.49 -19.95
C PRO A 589 2.50 -7.32 -20.89
N PRO A 590 2.80 -6.80 -22.09
CA PRO A 590 3.57 -7.50 -23.11
C PRO A 590 5.08 -7.48 -22.84
N LYS A 591 5.77 -8.54 -23.27
CA LYS A 591 7.18 -8.44 -23.69
C LYS A 591 7.36 -9.06 -25.07
N SER A 592 8.01 -8.27 -25.92
CA SER A 592 8.55 -8.46 -27.29
C SER A 592 8.42 -9.85 -27.98
N PRO A 593 8.20 -9.89 -29.32
CA PRO A 593 8.66 -8.83 -30.23
C PRO A 593 7.68 -7.69 -30.46
N ASN A 594 6.37 -7.91 -30.67
CA ASN A 594 5.47 -6.85 -31.14
C ASN A 594 3.97 -7.16 -30.90
N TYR A 595 3.56 -7.57 -29.71
CA TYR A 595 2.13 -7.67 -29.36
C TYR A 595 1.90 -6.96 -28.05
N GLU A 596 0.92 -6.06 -28.00
CA GLU A 596 0.70 -5.22 -26.83
C GLU A 596 -0.62 -5.54 -26.12
N TYR A 597 -1.62 -6.03 -26.85
CA TYR A 597 -2.94 -6.35 -26.29
C TYR A 597 -3.24 -7.86 -26.35
N GLU A 598 -3.67 -8.48 -25.25
CA GLU A 598 -4.11 -9.88 -25.12
C GLU A 598 -5.56 -9.91 -24.63
N PHE A 599 -6.44 -10.53 -25.44
CA PHE A 599 -7.88 -10.58 -25.26
C PHE A 599 -8.31 -11.99 -24.90
N HIS A 600 -9.13 -12.12 -23.85
CA HIS A 600 -9.67 -13.41 -23.40
C HIS A 600 -11.19 -13.35 -23.41
N GLY A 601 -11.85 -14.23 -24.16
CA GLY A 601 -13.30 -14.14 -24.29
C GLY A 601 -13.86 -15.01 -25.40
N LYS A 602 -15.13 -14.77 -25.74
CA LYS A 602 -15.79 -15.39 -26.90
C LYS A 602 -16.25 -14.36 -27.93
N VAL A 603 -16.42 -13.11 -27.52
CA VAL A 603 -16.94 -12.02 -28.34
C VAL A 603 -16.16 -10.77 -27.95
N TRP A 604 -15.68 -10.06 -28.95
CA TRP A 604 -14.94 -8.81 -28.80
C TRP A 604 -15.44 -7.83 -29.84
N GLU A 605 -15.64 -6.58 -29.49
CA GLU A 605 -16.15 -5.58 -30.43
C GLU A 605 -15.45 -4.25 -30.24
N TRP A 606 -15.19 -3.54 -31.34
CA TRP A 606 -14.56 -2.24 -31.32
C TRP A 606 -15.23 -1.28 -32.30
N LYS A 607 -15.21 0.02 -31.96
CA LYS A 607 -15.50 1.08 -32.92
C LYS A 607 -14.29 1.22 -33.84
N MET A 608 -14.52 1.36 -35.14
CA MET A 608 -13.44 1.55 -36.11
C MET A 608 -13.00 3.01 -36.20
N SER A 609 -11.74 3.24 -36.59
CA SER A 609 -11.23 4.59 -36.81
C SER A 609 -12.01 5.31 -37.92
N GLU A 610 -12.15 6.63 -37.82
CA GLU A 610 -12.93 7.44 -38.78
C GLU A 610 -12.15 7.74 -40.07
N SER A 611 -10.82 7.61 -40.05
CA SER A 611 -9.98 7.82 -41.22
C SER A 611 -10.07 6.65 -42.21
N GLN A 612 -10.35 6.95 -43.48
CA GLN A 612 -10.51 5.93 -44.52
C GLN A 612 -9.20 5.19 -44.85
N SER A 613 -8.04 5.83 -44.68
CA SER A 613 -6.72 5.22 -44.92
C SER A 613 -6.38 4.11 -43.92
N LEU A 614 -6.99 4.13 -42.73
CA LEU A 614 -6.75 3.17 -41.64
C LEU A 614 -7.78 2.02 -41.65
N ARG A 615 -8.60 1.91 -42.71
CA ARG A 615 -9.67 0.90 -42.88
C ARG A 615 -9.33 -0.27 -43.81
N ASN A 616 -8.10 -0.29 -44.35
CA ASN A 616 -7.59 -1.29 -45.28
C ASN A 616 -6.33 -1.93 -44.72
N GLY A 617 -6.35 -3.25 -44.47
CA GLY A 617 -5.18 -3.91 -43.89
C GLY A 617 -5.41 -5.36 -43.47
N ARG A 618 -4.66 -5.79 -42.45
CA ARG A 618 -4.62 -7.20 -42.01
C ARG A 618 -4.75 -7.29 -40.49
N ILE A 619 -5.63 -8.16 -40.04
CA ILE A 619 -5.73 -8.53 -38.63
C ILE A 619 -5.03 -9.86 -38.43
N PHE A 620 -4.07 -9.91 -37.51
CA PHE A 620 -3.47 -11.14 -37.04
C PHE A 620 -3.78 -11.31 -35.56
N LEU A 621 -4.52 -12.38 -35.24
CA LEU A 621 -4.84 -12.80 -33.88
C LEU A 621 -3.89 -13.94 -33.51
N GLU A 622 -2.79 -13.64 -32.83
CA GLU A 622 -1.88 -14.69 -32.38
C GLU A 622 -2.52 -15.46 -31.22
N THR A 623 -2.65 -16.79 -31.32
CA THR A 623 -3.26 -17.59 -30.27
C THR A 623 -2.65 -18.98 -30.18
N ASN A 624 -2.45 -19.45 -28.94
CA ASN A 624 -2.08 -20.83 -28.63
C ASN A 624 -3.33 -21.71 -28.39
N SER A 625 -4.52 -21.11 -28.31
CA SER A 625 -5.78 -21.79 -28.02
C SER A 625 -6.49 -22.21 -29.31
N GLN A 626 -7.00 -23.44 -29.35
CA GLN A 626 -7.72 -23.95 -30.51
C GLN A 626 -9.21 -23.57 -30.43
N SER A 627 -9.68 -22.78 -31.40
CA SER A 627 -11.12 -22.61 -31.69
C SER A 627 -11.39 -23.13 -33.10
N SER A 628 -12.45 -23.93 -33.24
CA SER A 628 -12.88 -24.45 -34.55
C SER A 628 -13.37 -23.35 -35.51
N LEU A 629 -13.75 -22.18 -34.98
CA LEU A 629 -14.37 -21.13 -35.77
C LEU A 629 -14.16 -19.75 -35.12
N VAL A 630 -13.65 -18.80 -35.91
CA VAL A 630 -13.49 -17.38 -35.55
C VAL A 630 -14.05 -16.52 -36.69
N GLU A 631 -15.06 -15.72 -36.37
CA GLU A 631 -15.79 -14.84 -37.30
C GLU A 631 -15.44 -13.38 -37.04
N ILE A 632 -15.48 -12.56 -38.09
CA ILE A 632 -15.48 -11.11 -38.04
C ILE A 632 -16.81 -10.59 -38.60
N TYR A 633 -17.44 -9.69 -37.85
CA TYR A 633 -18.68 -9.01 -38.21
C TYR A 633 -18.42 -7.51 -38.30
N PHE A 634 -19.05 -6.87 -39.28
CA PHE A 634 -19.05 -5.42 -39.43
C PHE A 634 -20.46 -4.89 -39.22
N TYR A 635 -20.61 -3.84 -38.40
CA TYR A 635 -21.89 -3.21 -38.11
C TYR A 635 -21.90 -1.72 -38.47
N ASN A 636 -23.08 -1.19 -38.81
CA ASN A 636 -23.32 0.24 -39.01
C ASN A 636 -23.55 0.98 -37.68
N ASN A 637 -23.76 2.31 -37.72
CA ASN A 637 -24.01 3.13 -36.52
C ASN A 637 -25.26 2.71 -35.72
N ASP A 638 -26.20 2.03 -36.37
CA ASP A 638 -27.45 1.51 -35.80
C ASP A 638 -27.34 0.03 -35.39
N ARG A 639 -26.15 -0.58 -35.50
CA ARG A 639 -25.85 -1.97 -35.15
C ARG A 639 -26.54 -3.03 -36.00
N VAL A 640 -26.94 -2.64 -37.20
CA VAL A 640 -27.33 -3.57 -38.24
C VAL A 640 -26.08 -4.17 -38.85
N ARG A 641 -26.04 -5.51 -38.94
CA ARG A 641 -24.93 -6.26 -39.50
C ARG A 641 -24.82 -5.97 -41.00
N ILE A 642 -23.66 -5.51 -41.44
CA ILE A 642 -23.36 -5.19 -42.84
C ILE A 642 -22.66 -6.38 -43.52
N LYS A 643 -21.70 -7.01 -42.84
CA LYS A 643 -20.84 -8.04 -43.43
C LYS A 643 -20.38 -9.03 -42.36
N GLU A 644 -20.14 -10.26 -42.78
CA GLU A 644 -19.66 -11.37 -41.96
C GLU A 644 -18.63 -12.15 -42.77
N GLU A 645 -17.47 -12.42 -42.17
CA GLU A 645 -16.39 -13.20 -42.78
C GLU A 645 -15.73 -14.11 -41.74
N LEU A 646 -15.03 -15.13 -42.23
CA LEU A 646 -14.28 -16.06 -41.39
C LEU A 646 -12.79 -15.71 -41.41
N PHE A 647 -12.14 -15.83 -40.26
CA PHE A 647 -10.69 -15.80 -40.21
C PHE A 647 -10.09 -17.07 -40.83
N VAL A 648 -8.95 -16.92 -41.49
CA VAL A 648 -8.15 -18.04 -42.00
C VAL A 648 -7.21 -18.53 -40.90
N GLN A 649 -7.18 -19.84 -40.64
CA GLN A 649 -6.30 -20.42 -39.65
C GLN A 649 -4.84 -20.42 -40.14
N SER A 650 -3.92 -19.97 -39.29
CA SER A 650 -2.48 -19.93 -39.50
C SER A 650 -1.75 -20.81 -38.46
N LYS A 651 -0.44 -21.04 -38.64
CA LYS A 651 0.38 -21.85 -37.71
C LYS A 651 0.36 -21.34 -36.26
N ASN A 652 0.28 -20.03 -36.06
CA ASN A 652 0.39 -19.39 -34.75
C ASN A 652 -0.88 -18.58 -34.36
N GLY A 653 -2.01 -18.79 -35.04
CA GLY A 653 -3.25 -18.06 -34.76
C GLY A 653 -4.17 -17.87 -35.96
N PHE A 654 -4.94 -16.79 -36.01
CA PHE A 654 -5.95 -16.50 -37.02
C PHE A 654 -5.62 -15.23 -37.82
N LEU A 655 -5.69 -15.28 -39.15
CA LEU A 655 -5.40 -14.16 -40.03
C LEU A 655 -6.66 -13.75 -40.82
N TRP A 656 -6.93 -12.45 -40.84
CA TRP A 656 -7.90 -11.83 -41.72
C TRP A 656 -7.23 -10.73 -42.53
N SER A 657 -7.62 -10.59 -43.79
CA SER A 657 -7.13 -9.54 -44.68
C SER A 657 -8.28 -9.04 -45.53
N GLY A 658 -8.51 -7.73 -45.54
CA GLY A 658 -9.59 -7.15 -46.31
C GLY A 658 -9.74 -5.64 -46.10
N GLU A 659 -10.79 -5.11 -46.71
CA GLU A 659 -11.24 -3.72 -46.55
C GLU A 659 -12.54 -3.72 -45.75
N ALA A 660 -12.62 -2.81 -44.77
CA ALA A 660 -13.83 -2.62 -44.01
C ALA A 660 -14.97 -2.08 -44.92
N PRO A 661 -16.19 -2.64 -44.87
CA PRO A 661 -17.27 -2.25 -45.76
C PRO A 661 -17.71 -0.80 -45.53
N LYS A 662 -18.13 -0.13 -46.62
CA LYS A 662 -18.62 1.27 -46.56
C LYS A 662 -19.80 1.38 -45.59
N GLY A 663 -19.74 2.36 -44.70
CA GLY A 663 -20.75 2.58 -43.66
C GLY A 663 -20.54 1.76 -42.37
N ALA A 664 -19.52 0.91 -42.30
CA ALA A 664 -19.17 0.24 -41.05
C ALA A 664 -18.56 1.21 -40.04
N SER A 665 -19.09 1.17 -38.83
CA SER A 665 -18.63 1.93 -37.68
C SER A 665 -18.09 1.00 -36.58
N TYR A 666 -18.48 -0.27 -36.58
CA TYR A 666 -18.04 -1.26 -35.61
C TYR A 666 -17.56 -2.55 -36.26
N ILE A 667 -16.65 -3.22 -35.56
CA ILE A 667 -16.08 -4.53 -35.89
C ILE A 667 -16.23 -5.45 -34.67
N ARG A 668 -16.84 -6.62 -34.83
CA ARG A 668 -16.95 -7.65 -33.79
C ARG A 668 -16.25 -8.93 -34.23
N ILE A 669 -15.38 -9.47 -33.40
CA ILE A 669 -14.80 -10.79 -33.55
C ILE A 669 -15.54 -11.75 -32.62
N GLN A 670 -15.87 -12.94 -33.10
CA GLN A 670 -16.58 -13.96 -32.32
C GLN A 670 -15.94 -15.33 -32.49
N SER A 671 -15.80 -16.07 -31.41
CA SER A 671 -15.31 -17.45 -31.39
C SER A 671 -16.29 -18.38 -30.70
N ARG A 672 -16.33 -19.64 -31.14
CA ARG A 672 -17.24 -20.67 -30.58
C ARG A 672 -16.86 -21.09 -29.15
N SER A 673 -15.55 -21.17 -28.88
CA SER A 673 -14.96 -21.45 -27.56
C SER A 673 -14.30 -20.18 -27.00
N LYS A 674 -14.02 -20.16 -25.68
CA LYS A 674 -13.22 -19.09 -25.09
C LYS A 674 -11.83 -19.15 -25.73
N LEU A 675 -11.42 -18.07 -26.39
CA LEU A 675 -10.16 -17.97 -27.10
C LEU A 675 -9.34 -16.83 -26.50
N GLU A 676 -8.04 -17.03 -26.49
CA GLU A 676 -7.05 -16.10 -25.93
C GLU A 676 -6.18 -15.64 -27.09
N PHE A 677 -6.30 -14.39 -27.54
CA PHE A 677 -5.52 -13.90 -28.68
C PHE A 677 -4.82 -12.59 -28.43
N ARG A 678 -3.74 -12.37 -29.17
CA ARG A 678 -2.94 -11.15 -29.11
C ARG A 678 -3.05 -10.31 -30.37
N VAL A 679 -3.07 -8.99 -30.17
CA VAL A 679 -3.17 -7.97 -31.21
C VAL A 679 -2.10 -6.88 -30.99
N PRO A 680 -1.40 -6.44 -32.04
CA PRO A 680 -0.44 -5.34 -31.93
C PRO A 680 -1.13 -3.99 -31.71
N LYS A 681 -0.48 -3.07 -30.96
CA LYS A 681 -0.99 -1.71 -30.72
C LYS A 681 -1.19 -0.90 -31.99
N SER A 682 -0.45 -1.22 -33.06
CA SER A 682 -0.65 -0.58 -34.36
C SER A 682 -2.06 -0.76 -34.93
N GLN A 683 -2.85 -1.72 -34.44
CA GLN A 683 -4.26 -1.90 -34.83
C GLN A 683 -5.22 -1.02 -34.02
N PHE A 684 -4.71 -0.11 -33.20
CA PHE A 684 -5.51 0.86 -32.47
C PHE A 684 -5.00 2.27 -32.71
N ASP A 685 -5.92 3.21 -32.91
CA ASP A 685 -5.57 4.64 -32.99
C ASP A 685 -5.28 5.23 -31.60
N GLY A 686 -4.84 6.49 -31.55
CA GLY A 686 -4.50 7.19 -30.31
C GLY A 686 -5.67 7.35 -29.31
N ILE A 687 -6.90 7.00 -29.71
CA ILE A 687 -8.14 7.06 -28.91
C ILE A 687 -8.68 5.63 -28.62
N GLY A 688 -8.01 4.58 -29.13
CA GLY A 688 -8.35 3.18 -28.88
C GLY A 688 -9.42 2.62 -29.80
N ARG A 689 -9.64 3.23 -30.98
CA ARG A 689 -10.51 2.69 -32.04
C ARG A 689 -9.71 1.74 -32.92
N PHE A 690 -10.38 0.71 -33.43
CA PHE A 690 -9.75 -0.33 -34.22
C PHE A 690 -9.41 0.18 -35.63
N GLN A 691 -8.19 -0.13 -36.08
CA GLN A 691 -7.65 0.16 -37.40
C GLN A 691 -6.88 -1.06 -37.94
N PHE A 692 -6.67 -1.11 -39.25
CA PHE A 692 -6.14 -2.29 -39.96
C PHE A 692 -4.70 -2.16 -40.41
#